data_AF-A0AAY4A8J4-F1
#
_entry.id   AF-A0AAY4A8J4-F1
#
_cell.length_a   1.000
_cell.length_b   1.000
_cell.length_c   1.000
_cell.angle_alpha   90.00
_cell.angle_beta   90.00
_cell.angle_gamma   90.00
#
_symmetry.space_group_name_H-M   'P 1'
#
loop_
_entity.id
_entity.type
_entity.pdbx_description
1 polymer ?
#
loop_
_entity_poly.entity_id
_entity_poly.type
_entity_poly.pdbx_seq_one_letter_code
_entity_poly.pdbx_strand_id
1 'polypeptide(L)'
;MQFLGRLLDTVSSVSNLFSNPYRVRDVPLSDYSGAAWICLKEEGRMILYRSSASQSWDCVLLCPETPNVCLRLFQVSSEDDALNWFPQYALKIRPFYETLSSLKPEALQPVVDCLRSHPDWSSAHIAVDTGLRDCLRHNFVLSQVNAQDAQGRAPLHLACERGEVGCVRELLDECQVRTDIKDKNGDTPMHGAAKQDSSVIIEALCARLCAGINDVNKAGETPLHVACRLGKVESVRALLGGGAKCDISGGNCYPIHVAMKYSESGCAEAVLTYDPAQLHAEDAVYGGTPLHWAKTAEMSQILLERGSSVNYLSKTGESPLHILTKKGRFEAAMVLLTHGADANIKGQDGNTALHLAMKHSWTVRSGKHSLHYTLIVFGADVEIHNDLGETPGLIAARTSKGPNRKVLLDMLCSVGTQRCVPPSLASMSPIWKPQTPGIGNMPTSVSLRFLNTFLLYFSSDTLTKQILLIFGRDFKLVDRLLCLDGGGIKGLVLIQMLIALEREAGKPIRELFDWVSGTSTGGILALAIVHGKSMQYLRCLYFRMKEQVFKGSRPYESGPLEEFLKKEFGENTKMTDVCHPRVMVTSVLADRHPGELHLFRNYDPPGIPHESPYASTATFKPLTIPQEQCVWRAARSSGAAPTYFRPMGRFLDGGLLANNPTLDAMTEIHQYNKALKGREAELQKLGVVVSLGTGKPPQVAVTSVDVFRPSNPLELAKTFVGVKELGKMLVDCCTDSDGCAVDRAQAWCDMTDIHYHRLSPQLSVEVMLDEISDSVLVDMLWETQMYLYEQRDNLQTLAQQLLRA
;
A
#
# COMPACT_ATOMS: atom_id res chain seq x y z
N MET A 1 -2.88 62.73 -51.11
CA MET A 1 -4.28 62.70 -50.62
C MET A 1 -5.13 61.54 -51.18
N GLN A 2 -4.86 60.99 -52.38
CA GLN A 2 -5.64 59.84 -52.91
C GLN A 2 -5.12 58.44 -52.49
N PHE A 3 -3.93 58.34 -51.90
CA PHE A 3 -3.35 57.06 -51.48
C PHE A 3 -3.85 56.60 -50.09
N LEU A 4 -4.18 57.54 -49.20
CA LEU A 4 -4.75 57.26 -47.87
C LEU A 4 -6.23 56.85 -47.94
N GLY A 5 -6.99 57.38 -48.90
CA GLY A 5 -8.41 56.99 -49.10
C GLY A 5 -8.55 55.54 -49.58
N ARG A 6 -7.70 55.09 -50.51
CA ARG A 6 -7.74 53.69 -50.99
C ARG A 6 -7.26 52.69 -49.95
N LEU A 7 -6.35 53.06 -49.05
CA LEU A 7 -5.88 52.19 -47.97
C LEU A 7 -6.93 52.06 -46.85
N LEU A 8 -7.69 53.11 -46.55
CA LEU A 8 -8.82 53.05 -45.62
C LEU A 8 -9.99 52.22 -46.18
N ASP A 9 -10.26 52.29 -47.49
CA ASP A 9 -11.28 51.46 -48.15
C ASP A 9 -10.84 49.99 -48.33
N THR A 10 -9.53 49.71 -48.47
CA THR A 10 -9.03 48.32 -48.46
C THR A 10 -8.95 47.74 -47.05
N VAL A 11 -8.69 48.54 -46.02
CA VAL A 11 -8.69 48.06 -44.63
C VAL A 11 -10.13 47.87 -44.09
N SER A 12 -11.11 48.66 -44.54
CA SER A 12 -12.54 48.43 -44.22
C SER A 12 -13.12 47.19 -44.92
N SER A 13 -12.71 46.94 -46.17
CA SER A 13 -13.15 45.75 -46.92
C SER A 13 -12.44 44.46 -46.48
N VAL A 14 -11.17 44.52 -46.09
CA VAL A 14 -10.43 43.37 -45.55
C VAL A 14 -10.83 43.05 -44.09
N SER A 15 -11.25 44.04 -43.30
CA SER A 15 -11.82 43.78 -41.96
C SER A 15 -13.22 43.18 -42.00
N ASN A 16 -13.99 43.40 -43.08
CA ASN A 16 -15.28 42.75 -43.30
C ASN A 16 -15.14 41.29 -43.79
N LEU A 17 -14.09 40.96 -44.57
CA LEU A 17 -13.80 39.60 -45.05
C LEU A 17 -13.47 38.59 -43.92
N PHE A 18 -13.03 39.07 -42.76
CA PHE A 18 -12.73 38.27 -41.56
C PHE A 18 -13.65 38.56 -40.38
N SER A 19 -14.72 39.33 -40.58
CA SER A 19 -15.67 39.62 -39.52
C SER A 19 -16.65 38.46 -39.36
N ASN A 20 -16.77 37.91 -38.15
CA ASN A 20 -17.80 36.92 -37.83
C ASN A 20 -19.19 37.52 -38.19
N PRO A 21 -19.95 36.91 -39.14
CA PRO A 21 -21.24 37.43 -39.58
C PRO A 21 -22.30 37.46 -38.47
N TYR A 22 -22.07 36.78 -37.35
CA TYR A 22 -22.97 36.70 -36.20
C TYR A 22 -22.46 37.51 -34.99
N ARG A 23 -21.54 38.45 -35.23
CA ARG A 23 -21.04 39.35 -34.18
C ARG A 23 -22.05 40.46 -33.94
N VAL A 24 -22.54 40.52 -32.70
CA VAL A 24 -23.39 41.59 -32.18
C VAL A 24 -22.61 42.90 -32.16
N ARG A 25 -23.17 43.95 -32.77
CA ARG A 25 -22.55 45.29 -32.83
C ARG A 25 -23.60 46.38 -32.70
N ASP A 26 -23.20 47.49 -32.10
CA ASP A 26 -23.95 48.74 -32.17
C ASP A 26 -23.88 49.31 -33.59
N VAL A 27 -25.03 49.62 -34.16
CA VAL A 27 -25.18 50.25 -35.48
C VAL A 27 -26.15 51.43 -35.37
N PRO A 28 -25.87 52.59 -35.98
CA PRO A 28 -26.82 53.70 -36.02
C PRO A 28 -28.12 53.31 -36.73
N LEU A 29 -29.27 53.63 -36.14
CA LEU A 29 -30.58 53.34 -36.76
C LEU A 29 -30.76 54.10 -38.10
N SER A 30 -30.09 55.25 -38.25
CA SER A 30 -30.06 56.03 -39.48
C SER A 30 -29.56 55.24 -40.69
N ASP A 31 -28.70 54.25 -40.48
CA ASP A 31 -28.09 53.47 -41.57
C ASP A 31 -29.13 52.62 -42.31
N TYR A 32 -30.25 52.30 -41.67
CA TYR A 32 -31.35 51.51 -42.20
C TYR A 32 -32.53 52.38 -42.71
N SER A 33 -32.46 53.70 -42.59
CA SER A 33 -33.56 54.63 -42.90
C SER A 33 -33.62 55.12 -44.36
N GLY A 34 -32.65 54.72 -45.21
CA GLY A 34 -32.55 55.12 -46.61
C GLY A 34 -33.11 54.09 -47.61
N ALA A 35 -33.37 54.51 -48.86
CA ALA A 35 -33.91 53.65 -49.95
C ALA A 35 -33.03 52.43 -50.34
N ALA A 36 -31.85 52.28 -49.74
CA ALA A 36 -30.93 51.17 -49.95
C ALA A 36 -31.25 49.93 -49.08
N TRP A 37 -32.12 50.05 -48.08
CA TRP A 37 -32.52 48.96 -47.19
C TRP A 37 -34.03 48.74 -47.24
N ILE A 38 -34.44 47.48 -47.40
CA ILE A 38 -35.83 47.07 -47.48
C ILE A 38 -36.15 46.24 -46.24
N CYS A 39 -37.13 46.68 -45.44
CA CYS A 39 -37.66 45.89 -44.32
C CYS A 39 -38.43 44.68 -44.87
N LEU A 40 -37.98 43.47 -44.54
CA LEU A 40 -38.60 42.22 -44.99
C LEU A 40 -39.57 41.64 -43.97
N LYS A 41 -39.21 41.66 -42.68
CA LYS A 41 -40.01 41.13 -41.57
C LYS A 41 -39.75 41.92 -40.29
N GLU A 42 -40.78 42.05 -39.47
CA GLU A 42 -40.71 42.70 -38.16
C GLU A 42 -41.47 41.83 -37.14
N GLU A 43 -40.79 41.44 -36.07
CA GLU A 43 -41.34 40.60 -34.99
C GLU A 43 -40.93 41.21 -33.64
N GLY A 44 -41.86 41.87 -32.95
CA GLY A 44 -41.59 42.59 -31.71
C GLY A 44 -40.59 43.73 -31.92
N ARG A 45 -39.42 43.66 -31.26
CA ARG A 45 -38.34 44.66 -31.40
C ARG A 45 -37.29 44.28 -32.44
N MET A 46 -37.48 43.18 -33.16
CA MET A 46 -36.50 42.64 -34.10
C MET A 46 -36.95 42.83 -35.54
N ILE A 47 -36.08 43.38 -36.38
CA ILE A 47 -36.36 43.69 -37.78
C ILE A 47 -35.31 43.05 -38.67
N LEU A 48 -35.77 42.39 -39.74
CA LEU A 48 -34.91 41.85 -40.80
C LEU A 48 -34.89 42.81 -41.98
N TYR A 49 -33.73 43.37 -42.29
CA TYR A 49 -33.50 44.22 -43.44
C TYR A 49 -32.74 43.49 -44.54
N ARG A 50 -33.05 43.82 -45.80
CA ARG A 50 -32.28 43.44 -46.99
C ARG A 50 -31.62 44.66 -47.61
N SER A 51 -30.31 44.59 -47.83
CA SER A 51 -29.57 45.62 -48.56
C SER A 51 -29.69 45.42 -50.07
N SER A 52 -30.19 46.42 -50.79
CA SER A 52 -30.22 46.42 -52.26
C SER A 52 -28.83 46.65 -52.88
N ALA A 53 -27.91 47.28 -52.14
CA ALA A 53 -26.57 47.61 -52.59
C ALA A 53 -25.53 46.49 -52.34
N SER A 54 -25.65 45.75 -51.24
CA SER A 54 -24.64 44.76 -50.81
C SER A 54 -25.08 43.29 -50.85
N GLN A 55 -26.35 43.01 -51.24
CA GLN A 55 -26.95 41.66 -51.17
C GLN A 55 -26.70 40.96 -49.82
N SER A 56 -26.89 41.71 -48.73
CA SER A 56 -26.79 41.21 -47.36
C SER A 56 -28.10 41.38 -46.62
N TRP A 57 -28.32 40.51 -45.63
CA TRP A 57 -29.47 40.50 -44.75
C TRP A 57 -29.01 40.75 -43.31
N ASP A 58 -29.50 41.85 -42.74
CA ASP A 58 -29.15 42.30 -41.40
C ASP A 58 -30.36 42.09 -40.47
N CYS A 59 -30.15 41.35 -39.38
CA CYS A 59 -31.13 41.25 -38.30
C CYS A 59 -30.74 42.23 -37.19
N VAL A 60 -31.65 43.15 -36.90
CA VAL A 60 -31.42 44.27 -35.99
C VAL A 60 -32.43 44.23 -34.85
N LEU A 61 -31.96 44.48 -33.63
CA LEU A 61 -32.76 44.62 -32.42
C LEU A 61 -32.82 46.10 -32.02
N LEU A 62 -34.03 46.62 -31.86
CA LEU A 62 -34.28 47.99 -31.41
C LEU A 62 -34.14 48.11 -29.89
N CYS A 63 -33.34 49.08 -29.44
CA CYS A 63 -33.05 49.35 -28.03
C CYS A 63 -33.82 50.60 -27.57
N PRO A 64 -34.84 50.48 -26.69
CA PRO A 64 -35.65 51.63 -26.25
C PRO A 64 -34.85 52.68 -25.47
N GLU A 65 -33.80 52.23 -24.77
CA GLU A 65 -32.91 53.07 -23.96
C GLU A 65 -32.03 54.01 -24.80
N THR A 66 -31.76 53.62 -26.05
CA THR A 66 -30.87 54.32 -26.99
C THR A 66 -31.53 54.39 -28.38
N PRO A 67 -32.56 55.23 -28.58
CA PRO A 67 -33.40 55.20 -29.78
C PRO A 67 -32.67 55.46 -31.11
N ASN A 68 -31.46 56.01 -31.06
CA ASN A 68 -30.62 56.28 -32.24
C ASN A 68 -29.63 55.14 -32.57
N VAL A 69 -29.51 54.13 -31.70
CA VAL A 69 -28.57 53.01 -31.85
C VAL A 69 -29.33 51.69 -31.71
N CYS A 70 -29.06 50.77 -32.62
CA CYS A 70 -29.66 49.45 -32.63
C CYS A 70 -28.58 48.37 -32.60
N LEU A 71 -28.91 47.19 -32.10
CA LEU A 71 -27.99 46.06 -32.02
C LEU A 71 -28.18 45.16 -33.24
N ARG A 72 -27.18 45.13 -34.13
CA ARG A 72 -27.17 44.18 -35.23
C ARG A 72 -26.73 42.82 -34.72
N LEU A 73 -27.61 41.82 -34.74
CA LEU A 73 -27.38 40.47 -34.22
C LEU A 73 -26.67 39.57 -35.22
N PHE A 74 -27.01 39.70 -36.51
CA PHE A 74 -26.28 39.04 -37.60
C PHE A 74 -26.35 39.85 -38.89
N GLN A 75 -25.36 39.61 -39.75
CA GLN A 75 -25.28 40.07 -41.14
C GLN A 75 -24.87 38.87 -41.99
N VAL A 76 -25.80 38.31 -42.77
CA VAL A 76 -25.56 37.14 -43.63
C VAL A 76 -25.72 37.49 -45.10
N SER A 77 -25.04 36.75 -45.98
CA SER A 77 -25.07 36.96 -47.43
C SER A 77 -26.03 36.03 -48.18
N SER A 78 -26.78 35.18 -47.46
CA SER A 78 -27.73 34.22 -48.00
C SER A 78 -29.15 34.52 -47.50
N GLU A 79 -30.11 34.60 -48.42
CA GLU A 79 -31.53 34.80 -48.09
C GLU A 79 -32.10 33.63 -47.28
N ASP A 80 -31.72 32.40 -47.66
CA ASP A 80 -32.18 31.18 -47.00
C ASP A 80 -31.71 31.13 -45.53
N ASP A 81 -30.45 31.50 -45.27
CA ASP A 81 -29.92 31.57 -43.91
C ASP A 81 -30.64 32.65 -43.08
N ALA A 82 -30.86 33.84 -43.66
CA ALA A 82 -31.53 34.94 -43.00
C ALA A 82 -32.97 34.58 -42.61
N LEU A 83 -33.71 33.95 -43.53
CA LEU A 83 -35.09 33.54 -43.32
C LEU A 83 -35.22 32.33 -42.38
N ASN A 84 -34.19 31.48 -42.30
CA ASN A 84 -34.14 30.36 -41.35
C ASN A 84 -33.79 30.82 -39.92
N TRP A 85 -32.84 31.75 -39.76
CA TRP A 85 -32.41 32.21 -38.44
C TRP A 85 -33.36 33.24 -37.81
N PHE A 86 -33.93 34.15 -38.60
CA PHE A 86 -34.75 35.25 -38.08
C PHE A 86 -35.89 34.80 -37.16
N PRO A 87 -36.73 33.79 -37.51
CA PRO A 87 -37.79 33.33 -36.62
C PRO A 87 -37.26 32.74 -35.30
N GLN A 88 -36.13 32.04 -35.34
CA GLN A 88 -35.52 31.46 -34.15
C GLN A 88 -34.95 32.54 -33.22
N TYR A 89 -34.31 33.55 -33.79
CA TYR A 89 -33.79 34.70 -33.06
C TYR A 89 -34.94 35.51 -32.44
N ALA A 90 -35.98 35.83 -33.22
CA ALA A 90 -37.15 36.57 -32.75
C ALA A 90 -37.85 35.88 -31.57
N LEU A 91 -38.01 34.56 -31.63
CA LEU A 91 -38.66 33.79 -30.56
C LEU A 91 -37.77 33.63 -29.34
N LYS A 92 -36.50 33.23 -29.53
CA LYS A 92 -35.63 32.79 -28.42
C LYS A 92 -34.92 33.93 -27.71
N ILE A 93 -34.63 35.05 -28.40
CA ILE A 93 -33.89 36.19 -27.82
C ILE A 93 -34.83 37.12 -27.03
N ARG A 94 -36.13 37.06 -27.30
CA ARG A 94 -37.15 37.89 -26.64
C ARG A 94 -37.05 37.98 -25.11
N PRO A 95 -36.96 36.87 -24.36
CA PRO A 95 -36.86 36.92 -22.90
C PRO A 95 -35.65 37.70 -22.39
N PHE A 96 -34.55 37.70 -23.16
CA PHE A 96 -33.30 38.34 -22.76
C PHE A 96 -33.40 39.86 -22.90
N TYR A 97 -33.92 40.38 -24.02
CA TYR A 97 -34.05 41.83 -24.17
C TYR A 97 -35.21 42.46 -23.40
N GLU A 98 -36.20 41.67 -22.98
CA GLU A 98 -37.28 42.14 -22.11
C GLU A 98 -36.86 42.20 -20.64
N THR A 99 -35.84 41.41 -20.24
CA THR A 99 -35.44 41.28 -18.83
C THR A 99 -34.12 41.98 -18.50
N LEU A 100 -33.17 42.05 -19.43
CA LEU A 100 -31.87 42.69 -19.20
C LEU A 100 -32.03 44.20 -19.05
N SER A 101 -31.45 44.77 -17.99
CA SER A 101 -31.51 46.20 -17.67
C SER A 101 -30.60 47.09 -18.51
N SER A 102 -29.67 46.51 -19.27
CA SER A 102 -28.76 47.21 -20.17
C SER A 102 -28.49 46.34 -21.39
N LEU A 103 -29.08 46.71 -22.53
CA LEU A 103 -28.89 46.02 -23.81
C LEU A 103 -27.59 46.46 -24.48
N LYS A 104 -26.50 45.71 -24.21
CA LYS A 104 -25.18 45.94 -24.82
C LYS A 104 -24.73 44.74 -25.66
N PRO A 105 -23.85 44.93 -26.66
CA PRO A 105 -23.31 43.84 -27.46
C PRO A 105 -22.68 42.72 -26.62
N GLU A 106 -21.97 43.07 -25.55
CA GLU A 106 -21.28 42.10 -24.69
C GLU A 106 -22.25 41.17 -23.93
N ALA A 107 -23.46 41.64 -23.62
CA ALA A 107 -24.47 40.85 -22.91
C ALA A 107 -25.24 39.91 -23.82
N LEU A 108 -25.50 40.31 -25.08
CA LEU A 108 -26.25 39.51 -26.05
C LEU A 108 -25.38 38.61 -26.92
N GLN A 109 -24.07 38.91 -27.09
CA GLN A 109 -23.17 38.06 -27.87
C GLN A 109 -23.16 36.60 -27.38
N PRO A 110 -23.04 36.30 -26.07
CA PRO A 110 -23.08 34.92 -25.58
C PRO A 110 -24.39 34.20 -25.89
N VAL A 111 -25.52 34.92 -25.81
CA VAL A 111 -26.87 34.38 -26.12
C VAL A 111 -26.97 34.03 -27.60
N VAL A 112 -26.49 34.90 -28.49
CA VAL A 112 -26.45 34.70 -29.94
C VAL A 112 -25.54 33.53 -30.30
N ASP A 113 -24.34 33.45 -29.72
CA ASP A 113 -23.39 32.37 -29.95
C ASP A 113 -23.95 31.01 -29.46
N CYS A 114 -24.64 31.01 -28.32
CA CYS A 114 -25.29 29.84 -27.75
C CYS A 114 -26.43 29.32 -28.64
N LEU A 115 -27.32 30.20 -29.11
CA LEU A 115 -28.41 29.85 -30.02
C LEU A 115 -27.88 29.24 -31.32
N ARG A 116 -26.77 29.77 -31.82
CA ARG A 116 -26.16 29.31 -33.08
C ARG A 116 -25.45 27.97 -32.93
N SER A 117 -24.79 27.74 -31.80
CA SER A 117 -24.11 26.46 -31.50
C SER A 117 -25.10 25.34 -31.17
N HIS A 118 -26.26 25.67 -30.60
CA HIS A 118 -27.30 24.72 -30.21
C HIS A 118 -28.70 25.18 -30.67
N PRO A 119 -29.04 24.99 -31.96
CA PRO A 119 -30.31 25.47 -32.53
C PRO A 119 -31.56 24.79 -31.94
N ASP A 120 -31.40 23.65 -31.29
CA ASP A 120 -32.44 22.87 -30.63
C ASP A 120 -32.71 23.34 -29.18
N TRP A 121 -31.84 24.15 -28.60
CA TRP A 121 -31.98 24.62 -27.22
C TRP A 121 -33.13 25.60 -27.03
N SER A 122 -33.88 25.43 -25.95
CA SER A 122 -34.92 26.39 -25.53
C SER A 122 -34.29 27.65 -24.91
N SER A 123 -35.08 28.72 -24.75
CA SER A 123 -34.59 29.94 -24.09
C SER A 123 -34.14 29.67 -22.64
N ALA A 124 -34.71 28.65 -21.99
CA ALA A 124 -34.30 28.21 -20.65
C ALA A 124 -32.90 27.57 -20.64
N HIS A 125 -32.56 26.76 -21.65
CA HIS A 125 -31.20 26.20 -21.76
C HIS A 125 -30.17 27.32 -21.98
N ILE A 126 -30.49 28.28 -22.86
CA ILE A 126 -29.62 29.41 -23.15
C ILE A 126 -29.44 30.29 -21.91
N ALA A 127 -30.50 30.55 -21.14
CA ALA A 127 -30.42 31.34 -19.90
C ALA A 127 -29.52 30.67 -18.84
N VAL A 128 -29.58 29.34 -18.72
CA VAL A 128 -28.68 28.58 -17.83
C VAL A 128 -27.24 28.59 -18.34
N ASP A 129 -27.02 28.34 -19.63
CA ASP A 129 -25.69 28.30 -20.27
C ASP A 129 -24.94 29.63 -20.15
N THR A 130 -25.67 30.74 -20.28
CA THR A 130 -25.13 32.11 -20.23
C THR A 130 -25.09 32.69 -18.81
N GLY A 131 -25.62 31.98 -17.81
CA GLY A 131 -25.66 32.44 -16.41
C GLY A 131 -26.63 33.60 -16.14
N LEU A 132 -27.54 33.89 -17.07
CA LEU A 132 -28.50 35.00 -16.98
C LEU A 132 -29.71 34.61 -16.13
N ARG A 133 -29.49 34.51 -14.81
CA ARG A 133 -30.48 34.06 -13.82
C ARG A 133 -31.78 34.86 -13.84
N ASP A 134 -31.70 36.18 -14.00
CA ASP A 134 -32.89 37.04 -14.02
C ASP A 134 -33.85 36.66 -15.15
N CYS A 135 -33.32 36.20 -16.28
CA CYS A 135 -34.11 35.75 -17.43
C CYS A 135 -34.89 34.45 -17.15
N LEU A 136 -34.51 33.66 -16.15
CA LEU A 136 -35.24 32.44 -15.77
C LEU A 136 -36.64 32.74 -15.21
N ARG A 137 -36.85 33.95 -14.65
CA ARG A 137 -38.15 34.42 -14.14
C ARG A 137 -39.11 34.89 -15.23
N HIS A 138 -38.64 34.99 -16.47
CA HIS A 138 -39.46 35.45 -17.58
C HIS A 138 -40.52 34.39 -17.92
N ASN A 139 -41.80 34.80 -18.07
CA ASN A 139 -42.92 33.87 -18.30
C ASN A 139 -42.71 32.91 -19.48
N PHE A 140 -42.07 33.37 -20.56
CA PHE A 140 -41.75 32.51 -21.71
C PHE A 140 -40.64 31.49 -21.41
N VAL A 141 -39.68 31.84 -20.54
CA VAL A 141 -38.62 30.92 -20.12
C VAL A 141 -39.19 29.89 -19.14
N LEU A 142 -40.05 30.33 -18.21
CA LEU A 142 -40.79 29.47 -17.27
C LEU A 142 -41.60 28.38 -17.99
N SER A 143 -42.24 28.69 -19.12
CA SER A 143 -42.98 27.66 -19.89
C SER A 143 -42.08 26.59 -20.53
N GLN A 144 -40.76 26.82 -20.57
CA GLN A 144 -39.76 25.96 -21.21
C GLN A 144 -38.72 25.37 -20.23
N VAL A 145 -38.87 25.55 -18.92
CA VAL A 145 -37.90 25.07 -17.91
C VAL A 145 -37.77 23.55 -17.85
N ASN A 146 -38.75 22.84 -18.40
CA ASN A 146 -38.75 21.38 -18.52
C ASN A 146 -38.60 20.90 -19.97
N ALA A 147 -38.34 21.80 -20.93
CA ALA A 147 -38.10 21.43 -22.32
C ALA A 147 -36.85 20.56 -22.43
N GLN A 148 -36.81 19.65 -23.39
CA GLN A 148 -35.67 18.77 -23.62
C GLN A 148 -34.95 19.14 -24.92
N ASP A 149 -33.62 19.20 -24.88
CA ASP A 149 -32.78 19.37 -26.06
C ASP A 149 -32.72 18.09 -26.92
N ALA A 150 -31.95 18.12 -28.00
CA ALA A 150 -31.75 16.97 -28.89
C ALA A 150 -31.07 15.78 -28.20
N GLN A 151 -30.45 15.95 -27.03
CA GLN A 151 -29.90 14.89 -26.19
C GLN A 151 -30.86 14.46 -25.07
N GLY A 152 -32.07 15.04 -25.00
CA GLY A 152 -33.04 14.77 -23.95
C GLY A 152 -32.76 15.51 -22.64
N ARG A 153 -31.75 16.40 -22.61
CA ARG A 153 -31.38 17.14 -21.41
C ARG A 153 -32.35 18.28 -21.19
N ALA A 154 -32.75 18.49 -19.94
CA ALA A 154 -33.50 19.67 -19.52
C ALA A 154 -32.54 20.79 -19.03
N PRO A 155 -32.97 22.06 -18.93
CA PRO A 155 -32.16 23.16 -18.40
C PRO A 155 -31.52 22.85 -17.03
N LEU A 156 -32.23 22.13 -16.15
CA LEU A 156 -31.69 21.71 -14.86
C LEU A 156 -30.50 20.74 -15.00
N HIS A 157 -30.49 19.85 -16.01
CA HIS A 157 -29.34 18.98 -16.28
C HIS A 157 -28.10 19.81 -16.59
N LEU A 158 -28.25 20.83 -17.45
CA LEU A 158 -27.15 21.73 -17.80
C LEU A 158 -26.67 22.54 -16.60
N ALA A 159 -27.59 23.04 -15.77
CA ALA A 159 -27.24 23.80 -14.56
C ALA A 159 -26.41 22.95 -13.59
N CYS A 160 -26.83 21.71 -13.35
CA CYS A 160 -26.12 20.76 -12.51
C CYS A 160 -24.78 20.31 -13.12
N GLU A 161 -24.74 20.00 -14.42
CA GLU A 161 -23.53 19.58 -15.13
C GLU A 161 -22.48 20.70 -15.25
N ARG A 162 -22.88 21.97 -15.19
CA ARG A 162 -21.94 23.12 -15.23
C ARG A 162 -21.50 23.62 -13.87
N GLY A 163 -22.12 23.17 -12.79
CA GLY A 163 -21.81 23.68 -11.46
C GLY A 163 -22.47 25.03 -11.14
N GLU A 164 -23.48 25.45 -11.90
CA GLU A 164 -24.11 26.78 -11.77
C GLU A 164 -25.10 26.82 -10.59
N VAL A 165 -24.59 26.90 -9.36
CA VAL A 165 -25.38 26.88 -8.11
C VAL A 165 -26.51 27.91 -8.13
N GLY A 166 -26.25 29.12 -8.65
CA GLY A 166 -27.24 30.18 -8.73
C GLY A 166 -28.43 29.80 -9.61
N CYS A 167 -28.17 29.25 -10.80
CA CYS A 167 -29.21 28.77 -11.70
C CYS A 167 -29.96 27.57 -11.11
N VAL A 168 -29.26 26.64 -10.45
CA VAL A 168 -29.88 25.48 -9.79
C VAL A 168 -30.88 25.93 -8.71
N ARG A 169 -30.47 26.84 -7.81
CA ARG A 169 -31.35 27.34 -6.75
C ARG A 169 -32.56 28.07 -7.32
N GLU A 170 -32.35 28.97 -8.27
CA GLU A 170 -33.43 29.72 -8.91
C GLU A 170 -34.45 28.77 -9.59
N LEU A 171 -33.97 27.78 -10.34
CA LEU A 171 -34.83 26.78 -11.01
C LEU A 171 -35.63 25.93 -10.00
N LEU A 172 -35.01 25.57 -8.87
CA LEU A 172 -35.65 24.75 -7.84
C LEU A 172 -36.65 25.55 -7.00
N ASP A 173 -36.27 26.76 -6.56
CA ASP A 173 -37.01 27.60 -5.62
C ASP A 173 -38.18 28.33 -6.28
N GLU A 174 -37.96 28.90 -7.46
CA GLU A 174 -38.92 29.83 -8.08
C GLU A 174 -39.63 29.23 -9.29
N CYS A 175 -39.02 28.28 -10.00
CA CYS A 175 -39.53 27.80 -11.29
C CYS A 175 -40.28 26.45 -11.27
N GLN A 176 -40.42 25.81 -10.10
CA GLN A 176 -41.06 24.48 -9.93
C GLN A 176 -40.60 23.43 -10.96
N VAL A 177 -39.29 23.40 -11.23
CA VAL A 177 -38.69 22.51 -12.24
C VAL A 177 -38.84 21.03 -11.84
N ARG A 178 -39.01 20.15 -12.84
CA ARG A 178 -39.02 18.70 -12.64
C ARG A 178 -37.61 18.18 -12.46
N THR A 179 -37.41 17.35 -11.43
CA THR A 179 -36.12 16.75 -11.08
C THR A 179 -35.99 15.29 -11.55
N ASP A 180 -37.06 14.72 -12.11
CA ASP A 180 -37.18 13.32 -12.53
C ASP A 180 -36.95 13.09 -14.03
N ILE A 181 -36.71 14.16 -14.81
CA ILE A 181 -36.49 14.08 -16.25
C ILE A 181 -35.20 13.29 -16.51
N LYS A 182 -35.25 12.33 -17.44
CA LYS A 182 -34.09 11.56 -17.88
C LYS A 182 -33.67 11.95 -19.29
N ASP A 183 -32.37 12.12 -19.49
CA ASP A 183 -31.79 12.36 -20.81
C ASP A 183 -31.75 11.06 -21.67
N LYS A 184 -31.18 11.14 -22.88
CA LYS A 184 -31.04 9.96 -23.76
C LYS A 184 -30.13 8.87 -23.19
N ASN A 185 -29.26 9.17 -22.24
CA ASN A 185 -28.43 8.19 -21.53
C ASN A 185 -29.13 7.65 -20.26
N GLY A 186 -30.31 8.17 -19.92
CA GLY A 186 -30.99 7.84 -18.68
C GLY A 186 -30.46 8.60 -17.47
N ASP A 187 -29.56 9.57 -17.66
CA ASP A 187 -29.05 10.42 -16.59
C ASP A 187 -30.17 11.35 -16.10
N THR A 188 -30.29 11.48 -14.78
CA THR A 188 -31.12 12.51 -14.12
C THR A 188 -30.28 13.77 -13.84
N PRO A 189 -30.87 14.91 -13.45
CA PRO A 189 -30.10 16.07 -13.01
C PRO A 189 -29.14 15.77 -11.87
N MET A 190 -29.49 14.80 -11.00
CA MET A 190 -28.61 14.31 -9.93
C MET A 190 -27.34 13.65 -10.47
N HIS A 191 -27.41 12.92 -11.60
CA HIS A 191 -26.22 12.40 -12.28
C HIS A 191 -25.32 13.53 -12.80
N GLY A 192 -25.94 14.60 -13.34
CA GLY A 192 -25.22 15.81 -13.74
C GLY A 192 -24.51 16.47 -12.55
N ALA A 193 -25.18 16.60 -11.41
CA ALA A 193 -24.61 17.15 -10.19
C ALA A 193 -23.45 16.29 -9.64
N ALA A 194 -23.57 14.97 -9.70
CA ALA A 194 -22.54 14.03 -9.26
C ALA A 194 -21.24 14.09 -10.09
N LYS A 195 -21.27 14.66 -11.30
CA LYS A 195 -20.06 14.90 -12.11
C LYS A 195 -19.21 16.05 -11.56
N GLN A 196 -19.80 16.93 -10.75
CA GLN A 196 -19.11 18.03 -10.10
C GLN A 196 -18.46 17.58 -8.79
N ASP A 197 -17.50 18.34 -8.29
CA ASP A 197 -16.90 18.14 -6.96
C ASP A 197 -17.46 19.18 -5.97
N SER A 198 -18.78 19.21 -5.82
CA SER A 198 -19.46 20.23 -5.02
C SER A 198 -20.67 19.65 -4.30
N SER A 199 -20.65 19.75 -2.97
CA SER A 199 -21.78 19.31 -2.14
C SER A 199 -23.02 20.19 -2.33
N VAL A 200 -22.84 21.48 -2.63
CA VAL A 200 -23.89 22.50 -2.60
C VAL A 200 -25.04 22.18 -3.56
N ILE A 201 -24.74 21.70 -4.76
CA ILE A 201 -25.76 21.37 -5.77
C ILE A 201 -26.54 20.12 -5.34
N ILE A 202 -25.84 19.11 -4.83
CA ILE A 202 -26.45 17.87 -4.37
C ILE A 202 -27.34 18.13 -3.15
N GLU A 203 -26.87 18.94 -2.19
CA GLU A 203 -27.63 19.35 -1.01
C GLU A 203 -28.89 20.13 -1.42
N ALA A 204 -28.77 21.09 -2.36
CA ALA A 204 -29.90 21.85 -2.88
C ALA A 204 -30.95 20.95 -3.55
N LEU A 205 -30.51 19.95 -4.31
CA LEU A 205 -31.40 18.94 -4.90
C LEU A 205 -32.05 18.09 -3.79
N CYS A 206 -31.29 17.58 -2.82
CA CYS A 206 -31.83 16.73 -1.76
C CYS A 206 -32.87 17.44 -0.88
N ALA A 207 -32.73 18.74 -0.63
CA ALA A 207 -33.67 19.53 0.18
C ALA A 207 -35.10 19.56 -0.38
N ARG A 208 -35.30 19.32 -1.68
CA ARG A 208 -36.60 19.35 -2.36
C ARG A 208 -37.22 17.96 -2.59
N LEU A 209 -36.79 16.94 -1.83
CA LEU A 209 -37.22 15.53 -2.01
C LEU A 209 -36.96 15.06 -3.45
N CYS A 210 -35.74 15.28 -3.96
CA CYS A 210 -35.41 14.93 -5.33
C CYS A 210 -35.62 13.45 -5.65
N ALA A 211 -36.39 13.20 -6.71
CA ALA A 211 -36.42 11.91 -7.39
C ALA A 211 -35.04 11.66 -8.03
N GLY A 212 -34.51 10.45 -7.87
CA GLY A 212 -33.36 9.99 -8.65
C GLY A 212 -31.99 9.98 -7.98
N ILE A 213 -31.89 10.20 -6.66
CA ILE A 213 -30.63 9.95 -5.91
C ILE A 213 -30.14 8.50 -6.02
N ASN A 214 -31.08 7.58 -6.22
CA ASN A 214 -30.86 6.15 -6.33
C ASN A 214 -31.26 5.60 -7.72
N ASP A 215 -31.60 6.49 -8.66
CA ASP A 215 -31.98 6.07 -10.01
C ASP A 215 -30.75 5.59 -10.77
N VAL A 216 -30.93 4.54 -11.57
CA VAL A 216 -29.90 4.03 -12.46
C VAL A 216 -30.09 4.60 -13.88
N ASN A 217 -28.99 5.02 -14.49
CA ASN A 217 -28.95 5.40 -15.90
C ASN A 217 -28.88 4.14 -16.82
N LYS A 218 -28.76 4.32 -18.14
CA LYS A 218 -28.68 3.19 -19.10
C LYS A 218 -27.40 2.38 -18.99
N ALA A 219 -26.33 2.94 -18.41
CA ALA A 219 -25.13 2.18 -18.07
C ALA A 219 -25.29 1.40 -16.74
N GLY A 220 -26.44 1.54 -16.08
CA GLY A 220 -26.73 0.98 -14.77
C GLY A 220 -26.12 1.79 -13.63
N GLU A 221 -25.48 2.93 -13.86
CA GLU A 221 -24.83 3.72 -12.81
C GLU A 221 -25.87 4.55 -12.04
N THR A 222 -25.77 4.60 -10.71
CA THR A 222 -26.44 5.64 -9.90
C THR A 222 -25.58 6.91 -9.85
N PRO A 223 -26.09 8.06 -9.38
CA PRO A 223 -25.27 9.24 -9.15
C PRO A 223 -24.03 8.95 -8.27
N LEU A 224 -24.17 8.07 -7.27
CA LEU A 224 -23.06 7.66 -6.41
C LEU A 224 -21.98 6.87 -7.18
N HIS A 225 -22.38 6.01 -8.14
CA HIS A 225 -21.42 5.34 -9.03
C HIS A 225 -20.65 6.36 -9.90
N VAL A 226 -21.34 7.35 -10.46
CA VAL A 226 -20.73 8.38 -11.29
C VAL A 226 -19.70 9.20 -10.48
N ALA A 227 -20.06 9.62 -9.27
CA ALA A 227 -19.16 10.35 -8.38
C ALA A 227 -17.92 9.50 -8.01
N CYS A 228 -18.12 8.23 -7.65
CA CYS A 228 -17.02 7.29 -7.35
C CYS A 228 -16.13 7.01 -8.57
N ARG A 229 -16.67 6.97 -9.79
CA ARG A 229 -15.90 6.76 -11.02
C ARG A 229 -15.04 7.98 -11.40
N LEU A 230 -15.53 9.18 -11.09
CA LEU A 230 -14.90 10.45 -11.44
C LEU A 230 -14.05 11.04 -10.29
N GLY A 231 -13.93 10.34 -9.17
CA GLY A 231 -13.12 10.77 -8.02
C GLY A 231 -13.69 11.98 -7.27
N LYS A 232 -15.01 12.20 -7.29
CA LYS A 232 -15.67 13.39 -6.72
C LYS A 232 -16.03 13.17 -5.26
N VAL A 233 -15.04 13.32 -4.38
CA VAL A 233 -15.14 12.96 -2.94
C VAL A 233 -16.22 13.77 -2.23
N GLU A 234 -16.31 15.08 -2.48
CA GLU A 234 -17.31 15.92 -1.81
C GLU A 234 -18.73 15.59 -2.28
N SER A 235 -18.88 15.24 -3.55
CA SER A 235 -20.14 14.75 -4.10
C SER A 235 -20.53 13.39 -3.54
N VAL A 236 -19.57 12.47 -3.34
CA VAL A 236 -19.82 11.19 -2.66
C VAL A 236 -20.35 11.44 -1.24
N ARG A 237 -19.69 12.31 -0.46
CA ARG A 237 -20.13 12.66 0.90
C ARG A 237 -21.53 13.26 0.91
N ALA A 238 -21.80 14.19 0.00
CA ALA A 238 -23.11 14.85 -0.10
C ALA A 238 -24.23 13.88 -0.52
N LEU A 239 -23.97 13.00 -1.48
CA LEU A 239 -24.93 11.99 -1.92
C LEU A 239 -25.26 11.02 -0.78
N LEU A 240 -24.24 10.55 -0.04
CA LEU A 240 -24.44 9.68 1.12
C LEU A 240 -25.24 10.39 2.22
N GLY A 241 -24.89 11.62 2.56
CA GLY A 241 -25.65 12.45 3.51
C GLY A 241 -27.09 12.75 3.06
N GLY A 242 -27.34 12.78 1.76
CA GLY A 242 -28.67 12.91 1.14
C GLY A 242 -29.50 11.63 1.08
N GLY A 243 -28.97 10.48 1.55
CA GLY A 243 -29.67 9.19 1.55
C GLY A 243 -29.42 8.31 0.32
N ALA A 244 -28.30 8.52 -0.39
CA ALA A 244 -27.87 7.60 -1.44
C ALA A 244 -27.55 6.22 -0.84
N LYS A 245 -27.99 5.17 -1.51
CA LYS A 245 -27.78 3.79 -1.10
C LYS A 245 -26.48 3.22 -1.69
N CYS A 246 -25.68 2.57 -0.86
CA CYS A 246 -24.44 1.92 -1.26
C CYS A 246 -24.65 0.50 -1.83
N ASP A 247 -25.82 -0.09 -1.61
CA ASP A 247 -26.17 -1.48 -1.96
C ASP A 247 -26.94 -1.62 -3.28
N ILE A 248 -26.94 -0.58 -4.12
CA ILE A 248 -27.51 -0.65 -5.46
C ILE A 248 -26.44 -1.16 -6.43
N SER A 249 -26.69 -2.30 -7.08
CA SER A 249 -25.76 -2.83 -8.07
C SER A 249 -25.85 -2.04 -9.38
N GLY A 250 -24.81 -1.27 -9.71
CA GLY A 250 -24.77 -0.50 -10.94
C GLY A 250 -23.96 -1.16 -12.04
N GLY A 251 -24.63 -1.55 -13.12
CA GLY A 251 -24.03 -2.20 -14.30
C GLY A 251 -23.46 -3.60 -14.08
N ASN A 252 -22.96 -3.91 -12.87
CA ASN A 252 -22.59 -5.23 -12.30
C ASN A 252 -21.89 -5.17 -10.90
N CYS A 253 -21.58 -3.98 -10.33
CA CYS A 253 -20.92 -3.86 -9.02
C CYS A 253 -21.53 -2.72 -8.17
N TYR A 254 -21.24 -2.68 -6.87
CA TYR A 254 -21.59 -1.55 -5.99
C TYR A 254 -20.67 -0.32 -6.18
N PRO A 255 -21.05 0.88 -5.71
CA PRO A 255 -20.24 2.10 -5.84
C PRO A 255 -18.83 1.97 -5.26
N ILE A 256 -18.67 1.24 -4.15
CA ILE A 256 -17.35 0.97 -3.57
C ILE A 256 -16.43 0.25 -4.58
N HIS A 257 -16.93 -0.76 -5.28
CA HIS A 257 -16.17 -1.48 -6.30
C HIS A 257 -15.79 -0.58 -7.48
N VAL A 258 -16.65 0.39 -7.83
CA VAL A 258 -16.32 1.40 -8.84
C VAL A 258 -15.20 2.30 -8.36
N ALA A 259 -15.27 2.85 -7.14
CA ALA A 259 -14.16 3.60 -6.55
C ALA A 259 -12.87 2.75 -6.56
N MET A 260 -12.97 1.47 -6.22
CA MET A 260 -11.83 0.55 -6.24
C MET A 260 -11.26 0.37 -7.65
N LYS A 261 -12.14 0.16 -8.64
CA LYS A 261 -11.78 -0.04 -10.04
C LYS A 261 -11.11 1.19 -10.65
N TYR A 262 -11.48 2.40 -10.25
CA TYR A 262 -10.91 3.64 -10.79
C TYR A 262 -9.77 4.21 -9.94
N SER A 263 -9.39 3.53 -8.85
CA SER A 263 -8.32 3.94 -7.93
C SER A 263 -8.62 5.20 -7.11
N GLU A 264 -9.90 5.44 -6.80
CA GLU A 264 -10.34 6.64 -6.08
C GLU A 264 -10.38 6.38 -4.56
N SER A 265 -9.22 6.43 -3.90
CA SER A 265 -9.07 6.11 -2.47
C SER A 265 -9.95 6.98 -1.57
N GLY A 266 -10.02 8.28 -1.82
CA GLY A 266 -10.87 9.20 -1.05
C GLY A 266 -12.37 8.90 -1.18
N CYS A 267 -12.82 8.44 -2.34
CA CYS A 267 -14.21 8.00 -2.54
C CYS A 267 -14.49 6.69 -1.80
N ALA A 268 -13.58 5.71 -1.88
CA ALA A 268 -13.71 4.45 -1.16
C ALA A 268 -13.74 4.67 0.36
N GLU A 269 -12.88 5.55 0.87
CA GLU A 269 -12.87 5.93 2.29
C GLU A 269 -14.17 6.63 2.73
N ALA A 270 -14.69 7.56 1.92
CA ALA A 270 -15.96 8.22 2.22
C ALA A 270 -17.12 7.22 2.30
N VAL A 271 -17.19 6.27 1.36
CA VAL A 271 -18.20 5.20 1.36
C VAL A 271 -18.07 4.31 2.60
N LEU A 272 -16.86 3.86 2.93
CA LEU A 272 -16.61 2.99 4.10
C LEU A 272 -16.85 3.69 5.44
N THR A 273 -16.65 5.00 5.49
CA THR A 273 -16.92 5.81 6.69
C THR A 273 -18.42 5.92 6.94
N TYR A 274 -19.21 6.05 5.87
CA TYR A 274 -20.67 6.13 5.96
C TYR A 274 -21.32 4.76 6.20
N ASP A 275 -20.90 3.74 5.43
CA ASP A 275 -21.40 2.37 5.52
C ASP A 275 -20.25 1.37 5.63
N PRO A 276 -19.83 0.99 6.85
CA PRO A 276 -18.78 -0.01 7.07
C PRO A 276 -19.11 -1.39 6.49
N ALA A 277 -20.38 -1.73 6.27
CA ALA A 277 -20.76 -3.03 5.70
C ALA A 277 -20.24 -3.20 4.26
N GLN A 278 -19.97 -2.10 3.56
CA GLN A 278 -19.40 -2.12 2.21
C GLN A 278 -18.02 -2.77 2.14
N LEU A 279 -17.30 -2.86 3.27
CA LEU A 279 -16.01 -3.55 3.37
C LEU A 279 -16.08 -5.02 2.93
N HIS A 280 -17.24 -5.66 3.13
CA HIS A 280 -17.49 -7.07 2.84
C HIS A 280 -18.49 -7.26 1.69
N ALA A 281 -18.87 -6.19 1.00
CA ALA A 281 -19.82 -6.27 -0.10
C ALA A 281 -19.21 -7.07 -1.26
N GLU A 282 -19.94 -8.05 -1.78
CA GLU A 282 -19.49 -8.86 -2.90
C GLU A 282 -20.01 -8.29 -4.23
N ASP A 283 -19.14 -8.20 -5.24
CA ASP A 283 -19.59 -7.89 -6.59
C ASP A 283 -20.48 -9.00 -7.16
N ALA A 284 -21.45 -8.64 -8.00
CA ALA A 284 -22.47 -9.58 -8.46
C ALA A 284 -21.92 -10.64 -9.43
N VAL A 285 -20.80 -10.37 -10.11
CA VAL A 285 -20.29 -11.20 -11.21
C VAL A 285 -19.30 -12.25 -10.71
N TYR A 286 -18.29 -11.80 -9.96
CA TYR A 286 -17.19 -12.64 -9.48
C TYR A 286 -17.33 -12.99 -8.00
N GLY A 287 -18.21 -12.29 -7.25
CA GLY A 287 -18.29 -12.42 -5.79
C GLY A 287 -17.05 -11.92 -5.06
N GLY A 288 -16.29 -11.01 -5.67
CA GLY A 288 -15.11 -10.40 -5.06
C GLY A 288 -15.50 -9.25 -4.14
N THR A 289 -14.83 -9.17 -2.99
CA THR A 289 -14.89 -8.01 -2.07
C THR A 289 -14.16 -6.80 -2.64
N PRO A 290 -14.28 -5.58 -2.06
CA PRO A 290 -13.52 -4.41 -2.50
C PRO A 290 -12.01 -4.67 -2.60
N LEU A 291 -11.46 -5.53 -1.73
CA LEU A 291 -10.04 -5.89 -1.72
C LEU A 291 -9.60 -6.62 -3.00
N HIS A 292 -10.48 -7.40 -3.64
CA HIS A 292 -10.21 -8.04 -4.94
C HIS A 292 -10.06 -7.01 -6.06
N TRP A 293 -10.72 -5.86 -5.92
CA TRP A 293 -10.72 -4.79 -6.92
C TRP A 293 -9.60 -3.76 -6.69
N ALA A 294 -8.90 -3.83 -5.55
CA ALA A 294 -7.80 -2.92 -5.22
C ALA A 294 -6.69 -2.93 -6.27
N LYS A 295 -6.22 -1.75 -6.66
CA LYS A 295 -5.17 -1.58 -7.68
C LYS A 295 -3.84 -1.12 -7.12
N THR A 296 -3.86 -0.32 -6.06
CA THR A 296 -2.68 0.32 -5.48
C THR A 296 -2.46 -0.17 -4.05
N ALA A 297 -1.23 0.02 -3.56
CA ALA A 297 -0.87 -0.29 -2.17
C ALA A 297 -1.74 0.47 -1.15
N GLU A 298 -1.94 1.77 -1.38
CA GLU A 298 -2.77 2.64 -0.53
C GLU A 298 -4.19 2.10 -0.36
N MET A 299 -4.83 1.67 -1.45
CA MET A 299 -6.19 1.14 -1.40
C MET A 299 -6.27 -0.19 -0.67
N SER A 300 -5.30 -1.08 -0.89
CA SER A 300 -5.20 -2.33 -0.14
C SER A 300 -5.03 -2.05 1.35
N GLN A 301 -4.18 -1.08 1.72
CA GLN A 301 -3.92 -0.70 3.09
C GLN A 301 -5.16 -0.14 3.79
N ILE A 302 -5.86 0.82 3.17
CA ILE A 302 -7.12 1.41 3.68
C ILE A 302 -8.16 0.34 4.04
N LEU A 303 -8.27 -0.71 3.22
CA LEU A 303 -9.21 -1.82 3.44
C LEU A 303 -8.73 -2.76 4.55
N LEU A 304 -7.45 -3.10 4.56
CA LEU A 304 -6.87 -4.03 5.54
C LEU A 304 -6.83 -3.42 6.95
N GLU A 305 -6.52 -2.13 7.07
CA GLU A 305 -6.55 -1.39 8.34
C GLU A 305 -7.95 -1.31 8.93
N ARG A 306 -8.99 -1.34 8.08
CA ARG A 306 -10.40 -1.43 8.48
C ARG A 306 -10.89 -2.87 8.75
N GLY A 307 -10.01 -3.87 8.68
CA GLY A 307 -10.33 -5.25 9.02
C GLY A 307 -10.84 -6.11 7.86
N SER A 308 -10.54 -5.75 6.59
CA SER A 308 -10.89 -6.60 5.45
C SER A 308 -10.19 -7.97 5.55
N SER A 309 -10.91 -9.04 5.19
CA SER A 309 -10.33 -10.38 5.18
C SER A 309 -9.35 -10.54 4.01
N VAL A 310 -8.06 -10.61 4.33
CA VAL A 310 -6.97 -10.70 3.36
C VAL A 310 -7.03 -11.96 2.49
N ASN A 311 -7.57 -13.05 3.04
CA ASN A 311 -7.61 -14.38 2.43
C ASN A 311 -9.01 -14.78 1.95
N TYR A 312 -9.94 -13.82 1.82
CA TYR A 312 -11.28 -14.11 1.31
C TYR A 312 -11.22 -14.72 -0.10
N LEU A 313 -12.05 -15.71 -0.38
CA LEU A 313 -12.16 -16.32 -1.70
C LEU A 313 -13.42 -15.81 -2.40
N SER A 314 -13.27 -15.31 -3.62
CA SER A 314 -14.40 -14.93 -4.47
C SER A 314 -15.22 -16.17 -4.89
N LYS A 315 -16.35 -15.97 -5.58
CA LYS A 315 -17.13 -17.08 -6.17
C LYS A 315 -16.37 -17.83 -7.27
N THR A 316 -15.33 -17.21 -7.85
CA THR A 316 -14.40 -17.89 -8.78
C THR A 316 -13.31 -18.68 -8.05
N GLY A 317 -13.28 -18.63 -6.71
CA GLY A 317 -12.25 -19.23 -5.87
C GLY A 317 -10.95 -18.43 -5.83
N GLU A 318 -10.85 -17.27 -6.47
CA GLU A 318 -9.63 -16.46 -6.44
C GLU A 318 -9.59 -15.61 -5.16
N SER A 319 -8.42 -15.51 -4.52
CA SER A 319 -8.17 -14.55 -3.41
C SER A 319 -7.69 -13.19 -3.94
N PRO A 320 -7.67 -12.12 -3.13
CA PRO A 320 -7.12 -10.83 -3.56
C PRO A 320 -5.67 -10.94 -4.03
N LEU A 321 -4.86 -11.79 -3.37
CA LEU A 321 -3.48 -12.05 -3.78
C LEU A 321 -3.42 -12.68 -5.17
N HIS A 322 -4.30 -13.63 -5.51
CA HIS A 322 -4.37 -14.20 -6.86
C HIS A 322 -4.62 -13.11 -7.92
N ILE A 323 -5.58 -12.20 -7.68
CA ILE A 323 -5.92 -11.13 -8.62
C ILE A 323 -4.75 -10.16 -8.80
N LEU A 324 -4.13 -9.71 -7.70
CA LEU A 324 -2.98 -8.81 -7.76
C LEU A 324 -1.77 -9.46 -8.45
N THR A 325 -1.53 -10.74 -8.17
CA THR A 325 -0.47 -11.51 -8.83
C THR A 325 -0.75 -11.63 -10.32
N LYS A 326 -1.96 -12.03 -10.74
CA LYS A 326 -2.39 -12.15 -12.15
C LYS A 326 -2.38 -10.82 -12.92
N LYS A 327 -2.34 -9.68 -12.22
CA LYS A 327 -2.21 -8.35 -12.83
C LYS A 327 -0.81 -7.75 -12.69
N GLY A 328 0.12 -8.44 -12.03
CA GLY A 328 1.49 -7.96 -11.84
C GLY A 328 1.63 -6.75 -10.92
N ARG A 329 0.71 -6.56 -9.98
CA ARG A 329 0.69 -5.40 -9.06
C ARG A 329 1.56 -5.69 -7.83
N PHE A 330 2.86 -5.48 -7.96
CA PHE A 330 3.86 -5.84 -6.94
C PHE A 330 3.59 -5.18 -5.59
N GLU A 331 3.45 -3.85 -5.57
CA GLU A 331 3.33 -3.03 -4.37
C GLU A 331 2.04 -3.36 -3.60
N ALA A 332 0.93 -3.51 -4.32
CA ALA A 332 -0.33 -3.91 -3.72
C ALA A 332 -0.29 -5.34 -3.17
N ALA A 333 0.41 -6.27 -3.85
CA ALA A 333 0.57 -7.64 -3.37
C ALA A 333 1.51 -7.72 -2.15
N MET A 334 2.56 -6.88 -2.11
CA MET A 334 3.40 -6.70 -0.92
C MET A 334 2.55 -6.32 0.28
N VAL A 335 1.65 -5.33 0.15
CA VAL A 335 0.74 -4.95 1.23
C VAL A 335 -0.10 -6.13 1.72
N LEU A 336 -0.63 -6.97 0.82
CA LEU A 336 -1.39 -8.15 1.24
C LEU A 336 -0.51 -9.16 2.00
N LEU A 337 0.67 -9.48 1.48
CA LEU A 337 1.61 -10.42 2.11
C LEU A 337 2.08 -9.93 3.48
N THR A 338 2.36 -8.64 3.61
CA THR A 338 2.74 -8.02 4.89
C THR A 338 1.56 -7.90 5.86
N HIS A 339 0.32 -8.12 5.42
CA HIS A 339 -0.86 -8.25 6.26
C HIS A 339 -1.31 -9.71 6.47
N GLY A 340 -0.46 -10.68 6.13
CA GLY A 340 -0.71 -12.10 6.39
C GLY A 340 -1.50 -12.82 5.30
N ALA A 341 -1.44 -12.34 4.04
CA ALA A 341 -1.95 -13.11 2.92
C ALA A 341 -1.20 -14.45 2.81
N ASP A 342 -1.95 -15.54 2.68
CA ASP A 342 -1.38 -16.87 2.51
C ASP A 342 -1.10 -17.13 1.02
N ALA A 343 0.18 -17.29 0.68
CA ALA A 343 0.65 -17.53 -0.67
C ALA A 343 0.29 -18.92 -1.21
N ASN A 344 -0.12 -19.85 -0.34
CA ASN A 344 -0.43 -21.25 -0.67
C ASN A 344 -1.92 -21.54 -0.84
N ILE A 345 -2.79 -20.54 -0.67
CA ILE A 345 -4.21 -20.68 -0.96
C ILE A 345 -4.36 -21.15 -2.41
N LYS A 346 -5.11 -22.23 -2.61
CA LYS A 346 -5.47 -22.74 -3.93
C LYS A 346 -6.72 -22.01 -4.42
N GLY A 347 -6.56 -21.27 -5.51
CA GLY A 347 -7.67 -20.59 -6.17
C GLY A 347 -8.28 -21.42 -7.29
N GLN A 348 -8.66 -20.73 -8.37
CA GLN A 348 -9.23 -21.37 -9.56
C GLN A 348 -8.28 -22.41 -10.17
N ASP A 349 -8.83 -23.59 -10.50
CA ASP A 349 -8.12 -24.79 -10.99
C ASP A 349 -7.01 -25.29 -10.04
N GLY A 350 -7.15 -25.01 -8.74
CA GLY A 350 -6.17 -25.39 -7.72
C GLY A 350 -4.86 -24.59 -7.79
N ASN A 351 -4.79 -23.55 -8.63
CA ASN A 351 -3.59 -22.73 -8.78
C ASN A 351 -3.39 -21.83 -7.56
N THR A 352 -2.18 -21.82 -7.02
CA THR A 352 -1.76 -20.83 -6.01
C THR A 352 -1.32 -19.52 -6.66
N ALA A 353 -1.07 -18.49 -5.86
CA ALA A 353 -0.47 -17.24 -6.33
C ALA A 353 0.85 -17.50 -7.08
N LEU A 354 1.69 -18.44 -6.61
CA LEU A 354 2.94 -18.79 -7.28
C LEU A 354 2.73 -19.43 -8.66
N HIS A 355 1.73 -20.31 -8.81
CA HIS A 355 1.35 -20.86 -10.12
C HIS A 355 0.97 -19.76 -11.10
N LEU A 356 0.14 -18.80 -10.67
CA LEU A 356 -0.25 -17.66 -11.50
C LEU A 356 0.95 -16.78 -11.85
N ALA A 357 1.85 -16.55 -10.90
CA ALA A 357 3.08 -15.80 -11.16
C ALA A 357 3.92 -16.49 -12.25
N MET A 358 4.12 -17.81 -12.18
CA MET A 358 4.89 -18.58 -13.16
C MET A 358 4.21 -18.68 -14.54
N LYS A 359 2.88 -18.62 -14.59
CA LYS A 359 2.11 -18.65 -15.85
C LYS A 359 2.33 -17.40 -16.70
N HIS A 360 2.59 -16.26 -16.08
CA HIS A 360 2.58 -14.97 -16.73
C HIS A 360 3.96 -14.30 -16.84
N SER A 361 4.22 -13.65 -17.98
CA SER A 361 5.58 -13.28 -18.42
C SER A 361 5.98 -11.82 -18.28
N TRP A 362 5.15 -10.96 -17.67
CA TRP A 362 5.48 -9.53 -17.47
C TRP A 362 6.66 -9.29 -16.49
N THR A 363 7.25 -10.35 -15.94
CA THR A 363 7.90 -10.32 -14.63
C THR A 363 9.43 -10.32 -14.65
N VAL A 364 10.08 -10.60 -15.79
CA VAL A 364 11.57 -10.74 -15.84
C VAL A 364 12.29 -9.46 -16.28
N ARG A 365 11.57 -8.40 -16.70
CA ARG A 365 12.20 -7.11 -17.07
C ARG A 365 12.64 -6.25 -15.87
N SER A 366 12.26 -6.62 -14.64
CA SER A 366 12.44 -5.78 -13.43
C SER A 366 13.53 -6.26 -12.45
N GLY A 367 14.34 -7.27 -12.81
CA GLY A 367 15.37 -7.82 -11.93
C GLY A 367 14.84 -8.85 -10.92
N LYS A 368 15.60 -9.09 -9.83
CA LYS A 368 15.25 -10.04 -8.75
C LYS A 368 14.04 -9.61 -7.90
N HIS A 369 13.53 -8.40 -8.09
CA HIS A 369 12.43 -7.81 -7.32
C HIS A 369 11.03 -8.22 -7.83
N SER A 370 10.88 -9.47 -8.23
CA SER A 370 9.69 -9.94 -8.92
C SER A 370 8.77 -10.72 -7.97
N LEU A 371 7.45 -10.71 -8.23
CA LEU A 371 6.47 -11.42 -7.41
C LEU A 371 6.82 -12.90 -7.18
N HIS A 372 7.59 -13.53 -8.06
CA HIS A 372 8.07 -14.90 -7.89
C HIS A 372 8.94 -15.07 -6.65
N TYR A 373 9.94 -14.20 -6.49
CA TYR A 373 10.87 -14.22 -5.37
C TYR A 373 10.14 -13.84 -4.08
N THR A 374 9.32 -12.80 -4.14
CA THR A 374 8.48 -12.37 -3.01
C THR A 374 7.61 -13.50 -2.51
N LEU A 375 6.85 -14.18 -3.38
CA LEU A 375 5.95 -15.25 -2.95
C LEU A 375 6.73 -16.39 -2.27
N ILE A 376 7.88 -16.79 -2.81
CA ILE A 376 8.73 -17.85 -2.21
C ILE A 376 9.29 -17.39 -0.86
N VAL A 377 9.81 -16.16 -0.77
CA VAL A 377 10.29 -15.56 0.49
C VAL A 377 9.18 -15.58 1.54
N PHE A 378 7.95 -15.25 1.14
CA PHE A 378 6.78 -15.27 2.01
C PHE A 378 6.20 -16.68 2.27
N GLY A 379 6.85 -17.73 1.79
CA GLY A 379 6.53 -19.12 2.14
C GLY A 379 5.65 -19.85 1.11
N ALA A 380 5.59 -19.37 -0.14
CA ALA A 380 4.96 -20.12 -1.21
C ALA A 380 5.68 -21.46 -1.44
N ASP A 381 4.91 -22.53 -1.44
CA ASP A 381 5.38 -23.87 -1.72
C ASP A 381 5.63 -24.05 -3.22
N VAL A 382 6.85 -24.43 -3.55
CA VAL A 382 7.33 -24.63 -4.92
C VAL A 382 6.97 -26.02 -5.47
N GLU A 383 6.55 -26.94 -4.61
CA GLU A 383 6.15 -28.32 -4.96
C GLU A 383 4.64 -28.56 -4.80
N ILE A 384 3.86 -27.53 -4.48
CA ILE A 384 2.41 -27.66 -4.37
C ILE A 384 1.78 -27.93 -5.74
N HIS A 385 0.87 -28.89 -5.81
CA HIS A 385 0.23 -29.29 -7.07
C HIS A 385 -1.13 -28.59 -7.25
N ASN A 386 -1.41 -28.11 -8.46
CA ASN A 386 -2.75 -27.65 -8.85
C ASN A 386 -3.69 -28.83 -9.17
N ASP A 387 -4.93 -28.56 -9.59
CA ASP A 387 -5.92 -29.62 -9.86
C ASP A 387 -5.55 -30.51 -11.05
N LEU A 388 -4.64 -30.05 -11.91
CA LEU A 388 -4.07 -30.79 -13.03
C LEU A 388 -2.81 -31.58 -12.65
N GLY A 389 -2.38 -31.53 -11.39
CA GLY A 389 -1.14 -32.14 -10.92
C GLY A 389 0.12 -31.41 -11.39
N GLU A 390 0.01 -30.17 -11.89
CA GLU A 390 1.17 -29.36 -12.26
C GLU A 390 1.74 -28.64 -11.04
N THR A 391 3.07 -28.63 -10.90
CA THR A 391 3.78 -27.76 -9.95
C THR A 391 4.04 -26.38 -10.57
N PRO A 392 4.34 -25.34 -9.76
CA PRO A 392 4.76 -24.04 -10.29
C PRO A 392 5.94 -24.14 -11.26
N GLY A 393 6.90 -25.03 -10.98
CA GLY A 393 8.03 -25.30 -11.87
C GLY A 393 7.64 -25.91 -13.21
N LEU A 394 6.66 -26.81 -13.23
CA LEU A 394 6.15 -27.38 -14.47
C LEU A 394 5.42 -26.32 -15.32
N ILE A 395 4.62 -25.46 -14.67
CA ILE A 395 3.98 -24.32 -15.36
C ILE A 395 5.06 -23.42 -15.96
N ALA A 396 6.07 -23.02 -15.19
CA ALA A 396 7.16 -22.18 -15.68
C ALA A 396 7.85 -22.79 -16.90
N ALA A 397 8.15 -24.10 -16.88
CA ALA A 397 8.77 -24.80 -18.00
C ALA A 397 7.91 -24.81 -19.28
N ARG A 398 6.58 -24.92 -19.11
CA ARG A 398 5.60 -25.00 -20.20
C ARG A 398 5.23 -23.65 -20.80
N THR A 399 5.02 -22.63 -19.98
CA THR A 399 4.45 -21.34 -20.40
C THR A 399 5.51 -20.34 -20.85
N SER A 400 6.67 -20.31 -20.19
CA SER A 400 7.71 -19.32 -20.45
C SER A 400 8.62 -19.73 -21.61
N LYS A 401 9.10 -18.74 -22.38
CA LYS A 401 9.95 -18.95 -23.57
C LYS A 401 11.27 -18.18 -23.43
N GLY A 402 12.31 -18.67 -24.10
CA GLY A 402 13.60 -17.98 -24.20
C GLY A 402 14.34 -17.80 -22.86
N PRO A 403 15.02 -16.65 -22.65
CA PRO A 403 15.80 -16.37 -21.44
C PRO A 403 14.97 -16.40 -20.14
N ASN A 404 13.71 -15.98 -20.20
CA ASN A 404 12.83 -15.91 -19.02
C ASN A 404 12.63 -17.28 -18.39
N ARG A 405 12.44 -18.32 -19.21
CA ARG A 405 12.33 -19.70 -18.72
C ARG A 405 13.55 -20.14 -17.95
N LYS A 406 14.74 -19.81 -18.47
CA LYS A 406 15.99 -20.16 -17.81
C LYS A 406 16.08 -19.49 -16.44
N VAL A 407 15.76 -18.20 -16.36
CA VAL A 407 15.76 -17.46 -15.08
C VAL A 407 14.78 -18.05 -14.06
N LEU A 408 13.54 -18.35 -14.47
CA LEU A 408 12.54 -18.92 -13.56
C LEU A 408 12.93 -20.32 -13.07
N LEU A 409 13.42 -21.18 -13.96
CA LEU A 409 13.85 -22.52 -13.59
C LEU A 409 15.11 -22.50 -12.73
N ASP A 410 16.07 -21.62 -13.03
CA ASP A 410 17.29 -21.45 -12.22
C ASP A 410 16.95 -20.93 -10.81
N MET A 411 16.01 -19.98 -10.70
CA MET A 411 15.46 -19.53 -9.42
C MET A 411 14.86 -20.69 -8.62
N LEU A 412 13.98 -21.48 -9.22
CA LEU A 412 13.35 -22.60 -8.52
C LEU A 412 14.38 -23.66 -8.10
N CYS A 413 15.38 -23.93 -8.95
CA CYS A 413 16.48 -24.84 -8.61
C CYS A 413 17.28 -24.35 -7.41
N SER A 414 17.48 -23.04 -7.26
CA SER A 414 18.22 -22.45 -6.13
C SER A 414 17.49 -22.57 -4.78
N VAL A 415 16.21 -22.93 -4.78
CA VAL A 415 15.43 -23.24 -3.56
C VAL A 415 15.02 -24.70 -3.47
N GLY A 416 15.60 -25.56 -4.31
CA GLY A 416 15.52 -27.01 -4.16
C GLY A 416 14.58 -27.77 -5.07
N THR A 417 13.94 -27.13 -6.04
CA THR A 417 13.11 -27.88 -7.01
C THR A 417 14.00 -28.74 -7.89
N GLN A 418 13.67 -30.03 -8.04
CA GLN A 418 14.39 -30.90 -8.96
C GLN A 418 13.99 -30.57 -10.40
N ARG A 419 14.98 -30.45 -11.30
CA ARG A 419 14.68 -30.35 -12.74
C ARG A 419 14.06 -31.66 -13.19
N CYS A 420 12.82 -31.61 -13.65
CA CYS A 420 12.22 -32.70 -14.41
C CYS A 420 12.98 -32.84 -15.74
N VAL A 421 13.97 -33.72 -15.78
CA VAL A 421 14.56 -34.20 -17.03
C VAL A 421 13.58 -35.22 -17.61
N PRO A 422 13.22 -35.18 -18.91
CA PRO A 422 12.46 -36.28 -19.50
C PRO A 422 13.22 -37.59 -19.22
N PRO A 423 12.52 -38.68 -18.83
CA PRO A 423 13.18 -39.92 -18.52
C PRO A 423 14.04 -40.32 -19.72
N SER A 424 15.36 -40.40 -19.51
CA SER A 424 16.23 -40.92 -20.55
C SER A 424 15.86 -42.40 -20.75
N LEU A 425 15.81 -42.83 -22.01
CA LEU A 425 15.56 -44.21 -22.43
C LEU A 425 16.52 -45.24 -21.77
N ALA A 426 17.57 -44.78 -21.08
CA ALA A 426 18.53 -45.60 -20.35
C ALA A 426 18.10 -45.94 -18.91
N SER A 427 17.02 -45.36 -18.37
CA SER A 427 16.54 -45.64 -17.00
C SER A 427 15.42 -46.69 -16.91
N MET A 428 14.98 -47.25 -18.04
CA MET A 428 14.02 -48.34 -18.05
C MET A 428 14.72 -49.67 -17.74
N SER A 429 14.78 -50.02 -16.46
CA SER A 429 15.05 -51.41 -16.05
C SER A 429 13.78 -52.25 -16.28
N PRO A 430 13.90 -53.51 -16.75
CA PRO A 430 12.76 -54.23 -17.29
C PRO A 430 11.92 -54.92 -16.20
N ILE A 431 10.60 -54.74 -16.34
CA ILE A 431 9.53 -55.74 -16.14
C ILE A 431 9.62 -56.59 -14.87
N TRP A 432 8.75 -56.23 -13.93
CA TRP A 432 8.32 -57.01 -12.77
C TRP A 432 7.93 -58.45 -13.19
N LYS A 433 8.69 -59.47 -12.74
CA LYS A 433 8.21 -60.85 -12.70
C LYS A 433 7.58 -61.11 -11.33
N PRO A 434 6.38 -61.72 -11.24
CA PRO A 434 5.80 -62.11 -9.96
C PRO A 434 6.51 -63.36 -9.43
N GLN A 435 7.11 -63.28 -8.24
CA GLN A 435 7.59 -64.45 -7.51
C GLN A 435 6.79 -64.63 -6.21
N THR A 436 6.36 -65.87 -6.02
CA THR A 436 5.62 -66.47 -4.91
C THR A 436 6.33 -66.39 -3.56
N PRO A 437 5.60 -66.48 -2.42
CA PRO A 437 6.15 -66.23 -1.09
C PRO A 437 6.98 -67.41 -0.58
N GLY A 438 8.28 -67.19 -0.39
CA GLY A 438 9.21 -68.09 0.30
C GLY A 438 9.53 -67.58 1.70
N ILE A 439 9.32 -68.45 2.70
CA ILE A 439 9.62 -68.25 4.12
C ILE A 439 11.13 -68.08 4.33
N GLY A 440 11.57 -67.02 5.04
CA GLY A 440 12.95 -66.91 5.51
C GLY A 440 13.37 -65.52 5.99
N ASN A 441 13.49 -65.39 7.32
CA ASN A 441 14.27 -64.41 8.11
C ASN A 441 13.81 -62.94 8.18
N MET A 442 13.16 -62.64 9.31
CA MET A 442 12.96 -61.32 9.91
C MET A 442 14.29 -60.61 10.24
N PRO A 443 14.45 -59.33 9.89
CA PRO A 443 15.22 -58.38 10.69
C PRO A 443 14.27 -57.66 11.65
N THR A 444 14.55 -57.79 12.94
CA THR A 444 13.91 -57.07 14.04
C THR A 444 14.11 -55.56 13.91
N SER A 445 13.07 -54.83 13.51
CA SER A 445 12.84 -53.45 13.95
C SER A 445 11.33 -53.21 14.06
N VAL A 446 10.77 -53.55 15.22
CA VAL A 446 9.40 -53.19 15.57
C VAL A 446 9.32 -51.67 15.60
N SER A 447 8.52 -51.14 14.68
CA SER A 447 8.28 -49.73 14.44
C SER A 447 7.72 -49.02 15.68
N LEU A 448 8.44 -47.99 16.13
CA LEU A 448 8.05 -46.97 17.12
C LEU A 448 6.76 -46.20 16.77
N ARG A 449 6.11 -46.48 15.63
CA ARG A 449 4.86 -45.82 15.23
C ARG A 449 3.63 -46.28 16.01
N PHE A 450 3.66 -47.44 16.67
CA PHE A 450 2.50 -47.94 17.43
C PHE A 450 2.42 -47.44 18.89
N LEU A 451 3.51 -46.90 19.45
CA LEU A 451 3.55 -46.34 20.81
C LEU A 451 3.15 -44.86 20.87
N ASN A 452 3.32 -44.12 19.77
CA ASN A 452 2.93 -42.69 19.70
C ASN A 452 1.41 -42.47 19.77
N THR A 453 0.59 -43.47 19.43
CA THR A 453 -0.87 -43.36 19.48
C THR A 453 -1.41 -43.47 20.91
N PHE A 454 -0.64 -44.03 21.87
CA PHE A 454 -1.11 -44.23 23.25
C PHE A 454 -0.73 -43.09 24.21
N LEU A 455 0.27 -42.26 23.85
CA LEU A 455 0.73 -41.13 24.68
C LEU A 455 0.06 -39.79 24.37
N LEU A 456 -0.81 -39.74 23.35
CA LEU A 456 -1.47 -38.51 22.90
C LEU A 456 -2.70 -38.09 23.73
N TYR A 457 -3.01 -38.75 24.86
CA TYR A 457 -4.26 -38.50 25.59
C TYR A 457 -4.13 -38.01 27.04
N PHE A 458 -2.93 -37.78 27.57
CA PHE A 458 -2.78 -37.33 28.97
C PHE A 458 -1.82 -36.15 29.11
N SER A 459 -2.39 -34.97 29.38
CA SER A 459 -1.69 -33.78 29.83
C SER A 459 -1.44 -33.86 31.35
N SER A 460 -0.26 -34.30 31.78
CA SER A 460 0.28 -33.94 33.10
C SER A 460 1.81 -34.10 33.10
N ASP A 461 2.49 -32.98 33.39
CA ASP A 461 3.96 -32.85 33.45
C ASP A 461 4.61 -33.71 34.57
N THR A 462 3.78 -34.30 35.43
CA THR A 462 4.15 -35.15 36.56
C THR A 462 4.38 -36.61 36.17
N LEU A 463 3.70 -37.14 35.15
CA LEU A 463 3.83 -38.55 34.76
C LEU A 463 5.05 -38.79 33.88
N THR A 464 5.44 -37.81 33.06
CA THR A 464 6.65 -37.84 32.21
C THR A 464 7.92 -37.96 33.06
N LYS A 465 7.97 -37.26 34.20
CA LYS A 465 9.06 -37.37 35.19
C LYS A 465 9.09 -38.74 35.86
N GLN A 466 7.94 -39.37 36.09
CA GLN A 466 7.87 -40.73 36.65
C GLN A 466 8.21 -41.83 35.62
N ILE A 467 7.89 -41.63 34.33
CA ILE A 467 8.27 -42.58 33.27
C ILE A 467 9.78 -42.51 32.98
N LEU A 468 10.40 -41.33 33.08
CA LEU A 468 11.86 -41.18 32.98
C LEU A 468 12.62 -41.90 34.12
N LEU A 469 12.00 -42.04 35.30
CA LEU A 469 12.57 -42.81 36.42
C LEU A 469 12.52 -44.33 36.22
N ILE A 470 11.68 -44.84 35.32
CA ILE A 470 11.51 -46.28 35.07
C ILE A 470 12.48 -46.79 33.99
N PHE A 471 12.90 -45.94 33.05
CA PHE A 471 13.86 -46.29 32.00
C PHE A 471 15.23 -45.65 32.27
N GLY A 472 16.02 -46.30 33.14
CA GLY A 472 17.38 -45.91 33.49
C GLY A 472 18.35 -45.88 32.30
N ARG A 473 18.39 -44.74 31.60
CA ARG A 473 19.56 -44.20 30.92
C ARG A 473 19.73 -42.77 31.38
N ASP A 474 20.88 -42.46 31.99
CA ASP A 474 21.29 -41.13 32.42
C ASP A 474 21.34 -40.15 31.22
N PHE A 475 20.20 -39.55 30.85
CA PHE A 475 20.19 -38.35 30.02
C PHE A 475 20.40 -37.16 30.94
N LYS A 476 21.63 -36.61 30.96
CA LYS A 476 21.87 -35.30 31.55
C LYS A 476 21.16 -34.27 30.65
N LEU A 477 20.09 -33.67 31.15
CA LEU A 477 19.45 -32.50 30.51
C LEU A 477 20.50 -31.40 30.35
N VAL A 478 20.64 -30.87 29.13
CA VAL A 478 21.55 -29.78 28.82
C VAL A 478 20.76 -28.55 28.37
N ASP A 479 21.17 -27.39 28.85
CA ASP A 479 20.55 -26.13 28.46
C ASP A 479 20.94 -25.77 27.01
N ARG A 480 20.01 -25.13 26.29
CA ARG A 480 20.19 -24.63 24.92
C ARG A 480 20.06 -23.12 24.90
N LEU A 481 21.04 -22.45 24.29
CA LEU A 481 21.10 -20.99 24.17
C LEU A 481 20.91 -20.56 22.72
N LEU A 482 19.99 -19.62 22.51
CA LEU A 482 19.84 -18.86 21.27
C LEU A 482 20.38 -17.42 21.47
N CYS A 483 21.25 -16.97 20.58
CA CYS A 483 21.80 -15.63 20.55
C CYS A 483 21.43 -14.92 19.24
N LEU A 484 20.79 -13.76 19.34
CA LEU A 484 20.30 -12.97 18.22
C LEU A 484 21.04 -11.64 18.14
N ASP A 485 21.79 -11.45 17.06
CA ASP A 485 22.59 -10.24 16.86
C ASP A 485 21.73 -8.98 16.62
N GLY A 486 22.32 -7.81 16.86
CA GLY A 486 21.77 -6.54 16.41
C GLY A 486 21.92 -6.31 14.90
N GLY A 487 21.23 -5.29 14.38
CA GLY A 487 21.27 -4.99 12.94
C GLY A 487 20.07 -4.26 12.33
N GLY A 488 19.25 -3.55 13.13
CA GLY A 488 18.14 -2.74 12.61
C GLY A 488 17.07 -3.55 11.88
N ILE A 489 16.61 -3.08 10.71
CA ILE A 489 15.58 -3.77 9.91
C ILE A 489 16.04 -5.13 9.37
N LYS A 490 17.36 -5.36 9.29
CA LYS A 490 17.95 -6.65 8.90
C LYS A 490 17.64 -7.79 9.88
N GLY A 491 16.99 -7.51 11.02
CA GLY A 491 16.37 -8.53 11.86
C GLY A 491 15.44 -9.47 11.08
N LEU A 492 14.91 -9.05 9.92
CA LEU A 492 14.22 -9.92 8.95
C LEU A 492 15.03 -11.17 8.56
N VAL A 493 16.36 -11.07 8.45
CA VAL A 493 17.25 -12.21 8.18
C VAL A 493 17.20 -13.23 9.31
N LEU A 494 17.25 -12.77 10.57
CA LEU A 494 17.11 -13.62 11.75
C LEU A 494 15.77 -14.35 11.73
N ILE A 495 14.68 -13.61 11.46
CA ILE A 495 13.34 -14.17 11.39
C ILE A 495 13.26 -15.26 10.31
N GLN A 496 13.84 -15.03 9.13
CA GLN A 496 13.82 -16.02 8.04
C GLN A 496 14.59 -17.29 8.41
N MET A 497 15.73 -17.18 9.08
CA MET A 497 16.48 -18.34 9.59
C MET A 497 15.71 -19.08 10.69
N LEU A 498 15.05 -18.35 11.59
CA LEU A 498 14.20 -18.94 12.64
C LEU A 498 12.99 -19.66 12.05
N ILE A 499 12.32 -19.13 11.03
CA ILE A 499 11.23 -19.82 10.31
C ILE A 499 11.73 -21.16 9.73
N ALA A 500 12.91 -21.17 9.12
CA ALA A 500 13.49 -22.39 8.57
C ALA A 500 13.81 -23.42 9.68
N LEU A 501 14.34 -22.96 10.81
CA LEU A 501 14.60 -23.83 11.96
C LEU A 501 13.30 -24.40 12.58
N GLU A 502 12.25 -23.59 12.74
CA GLU A 502 10.93 -24.06 13.20
C GLU A 502 10.37 -25.13 12.26
N ARG A 503 10.52 -24.95 10.94
CA ARG A 503 10.06 -25.90 9.93
C ARG A 503 10.79 -27.24 10.03
N GLU A 504 12.11 -27.24 10.16
CA GLU A 504 12.89 -28.49 10.27
C GLU A 504 12.69 -29.18 11.64
N ALA A 505 12.53 -28.41 12.72
CA ALA A 505 12.33 -28.96 14.06
C ALA A 505 10.88 -29.40 14.34
N GLY A 506 9.90 -28.82 13.61
CA GLY A 506 8.47 -29.09 13.83
C GLY A 506 7.92 -28.57 15.15
N LYS A 507 8.63 -27.66 15.83
CA LYS A 507 8.25 -27.02 17.09
C LYS A 507 8.54 -25.51 17.06
N PRO A 508 7.78 -24.68 17.80
CA PRO A 508 8.05 -23.26 17.93
C PRO A 508 9.43 -22.98 18.55
N ILE A 509 10.10 -21.89 18.15
CA ILE A 509 11.43 -21.51 18.69
C ILE A 509 11.42 -21.44 20.22
N ARG A 510 10.34 -20.93 20.81
CA ARG A 510 10.20 -20.79 22.27
C ARG A 510 10.37 -22.12 23.02
N GLU A 511 10.05 -23.25 22.39
CA GLU A 511 10.15 -24.59 22.98
C GLU A 511 11.51 -25.27 22.70
N LEU A 512 12.30 -24.72 21.78
CA LEU A 512 13.59 -25.28 21.37
C LEU A 512 14.77 -24.81 22.21
N PHE A 513 14.61 -23.71 22.94
CA PHE A 513 15.68 -23.05 23.68
C PHE A 513 15.27 -22.74 25.11
N ASP A 514 16.19 -22.93 26.04
CA ASP A 514 16.00 -22.65 27.47
C ASP A 514 16.43 -21.22 27.81
N TRP A 515 17.39 -20.70 27.04
CA TRP A 515 17.92 -19.35 27.12
C TRP A 515 17.85 -18.64 25.78
N VAL A 516 17.43 -17.37 25.78
CA VAL A 516 17.42 -16.51 24.61
C VAL A 516 18.10 -15.19 24.95
N SER A 517 19.08 -14.80 24.15
CA SER A 517 19.78 -13.53 24.27
C SER A 517 19.65 -12.72 23.00
N GLY A 518 19.53 -11.40 23.13
CA GLY A 518 19.37 -10.53 21.97
C GLY A 518 19.94 -9.14 22.15
N THR A 519 20.46 -8.58 21.06
CA THR A 519 20.92 -7.19 21.00
C THR A 519 20.15 -6.42 19.94
N SER A 520 19.80 -5.16 20.22
CA SER A 520 19.11 -4.28 19.29
C SER A 520 17.82 -4.93 18.73
N THR A 521 17.72 -5.09 17.41
CA THR A 521 16.64 -5.84 16.75
C THR A 521 16.50 -7.28 17.23
N GLY A 522 17.62 -7.98 17.48
CA GLY A 522 17.64 -9.31 18.08
C GLY A 522 17.08 -9.31 19.51
N GLY A 523 17.23 -8.21 20.24
CA GLY A 523 16.60 -7.99 21.55
C GLY A 523 15.08 -7.90 21.46
N ILE A 524 14.57 -7.14 20.47
CA ILE A 524 13.12 -7.05 20.19
C ILE A 524 12.57 -8.45 19.82
N LEU A 525 13.28 -9.19 18.98
CA LEU A 525 12.90 -10.54 18.58
C LEU A 525 12.96 -11.55 19.74
N ALA A 526 14.00 -11.49 20.58
CA ALA A 526 14.12 -12.34 21.76
C ALA A 526 12.91 -12.18 22.69
N LEU A 527 12.51 -10.92 22.96
CA LEU A 527 11.31 -10.63 23.74
C LEU A 527 10.06 -11.14 23.05
N ALA A 528 9.94 -10.97 21.73
CA ALA A 528 8.79 -11.47 20.97
C ALA A 528 8.65 -13.00 21.00
N ILE A 529 9.76 -13.74 20.87
CA ILE A 529 9.81 -15.21 20.98
C ILE A 529 9.31 -15.65 22.35
N VAL A 530 9.81 -15.02 23.41
CA VAL A 530 9.45 -15.35 24.80
C VAL A 530 7.96 -15.08 25.07
N HIS A 531 7.39 -14.04 24.44
CA HIS A 531 5.95 -13.77 24.48
C HIS A 531 5.11 -14.67 23.55
N GLY A 532 5.71 -15.66 22.88
CA GLY A 532 4.99 -16.65 22.06
C GLY A 532 4.50 -16.13 20.71
N LYS A 533 5.09 -15.05 20.19
CA LYS A 533 4.74 -14.53 18.86
C LYS A 533 5.34 -15.41 17.77
N SER A 534 4.56 -15.74 16.74
CA SER A 534 5.04 -16.58 15.63
C SER A 534 6.03 -15.83 14.73
N MET A 535 7.01 -16.54 14.17
CA MET A 535 8.02 -15.91 13.32
C MET A 535 7.43 -15.33 12.03
N GLN A 536 6.40 -15.98 11.47
CA GLN A 536 5.67 -15.48 10.31
C GLN A 536 4.97 -14.15 10.61
N TYR A 537 4.35 -14.02 11.79
CA TYR A 537 3.78 -12.76 12.25
C TYR A 537 4.84 -11.68 12.38
N LEU A 538 6.00 -12.00 12.98
CA LEU A 538 7.10 -11.04 13.17
C LEU A 538 7.69 -10.55 11.86
N ARG A 539 7.82 -11.42 10.85
CA ARG A 539 8.25 -11.01 9.50
C ARG A 539 7.32 -9.93 8.94
N CYS A 540 6.02 -10.21 8.96
CA CYS A 540 5.00 -9.27 8.51
C CYS A 540 5.00 -7.97 9.31
N LEU A 541 5.16 -8.09 10.64
CA LEU A 541 5.21 -6.96 11.56
C LEU A 541 6.39 -6.03 11.25
N TYR A 542 7.57 -6.56 10.95
CA TYR A 542 8.76 -5.76 10.62
C TYR A 542 8.59 -4.97 9.32
N PHE A 543 7.98 -5.59 8.29
CA PHE A 543 7.63 -4.89 7.05
C PHE A 543 6.63 -3.75 7.27
N ARG A 544 5.68 -3.89 8.22
CA ARG A 544 4.76 -2.79 8.58
C ARG A 544 5.43 -1.73 9.46
N MET A 545 6.29 -2.16 10.39
CA MET A 545 7.00 -1.30 11.33
C MET A 545 7.94 -0.32 10.62
N LYS A 546 8.70 -0.78 9.61
CA LYS A 546 9.67 0.08 8.90
C LYS A 546 9.03 1.36 8.36
N GLU A 547 7.80 1.25 7.87
CA GLU A 547 7.06 2.36 7.27
C GLU A 547 6.53 3.32 8.32
N GLN A 548 6.26 2.85 9.54
CA GLN A 548 5.78 3.67 10.64
C GLN A 548 6.92 4.37 11.40
N VAL A 549 8.05 3.68 11.55
CA VAL A 549 9.15 4.09 12.41
C VAL A 549 10.17 4.97 11.69
N PHE A 550 10.51 4.67 10.42
CA PHE A 550 11.54 5.40 9.67
C PHE A 550 10.95 6.52 8.81
N LYS A 551 10.08 7.34 9.39
CA LYS A 551 9.50 8.52 8.73
C LYS A 551 10.29 9.79 9.07
N GLY A 552 10.65 10.57 8.05
CA GLY A 552 11.32 11.86 8.20
C GLY A 552 12.85 11.77 8.10
N SER A 553 13.55 12.68 8.76
CA SER A 553 15.02 12.76 8.75
C SER A 553 15.62 12.31 10.09
N ARG A 554 16.87 11.84 10.05
CA ARG A 554 17.59 11.42 11.25
C ARG A 554 18.02 12.62 12.11
N PRO A 555 18.00 12.51 13.45
CA PRO A 555 17.46 11.39 14.22
C PRO A 555 15.93 11.36 14.19
N TYR A 556 15.36 10.17 14.07
CA TYR A 556 13.92 9.95 14.02
C TYR A 556 13.23 10.26 15.35
N GLU A 557 11.96 10.65 15.28
CA GLU A 557 11.11 10.78 16.46
C GLU A 557 10.95 9.42 17.16
N SER A 558 11.06 9.42 18.48
CA SER A 558 10.98 8.17 19.26
C SER A 558 9.55 7.68 19.48
N GLY A 559 8.56 8.57 19.34
CA GLY A 559 7.14 8.28 19.56
C GLY A 559 6.63 7.06 18.77
N PRO A 560 6.79 7.01 17.43
CA PRO A 560 6.32 5.89 16.63
C PRO A 560 6.88 4.53 17.06
N LEU A 561 8.19 4.45 17.37
CA LEU A 561 8.81 3.21 17.85
C LEU A 561 8.31 2.84 19.25
N GLU A 562 8.15 3.81 20.15
CA GLU A 562 7.64 3.56 21.50
C GLU A 562 6.18 3.09 21.48
N GLU A 563 5.31 3.74 20.72
CA GLU A 563 3.90 3.33 20.55
C GLU A 563 3.79 1.95 19.91
N PHE A 564 4.62 1.66 18.91
CA PHE A 564 4.73 0.33 18.31
C PHE A 564 5.10 -0.72 19.37
N LEU A 565 6.16 -0.49 20.15
CA LEU A 565 6.60 -1.45 21.17
C LEU A 565 5.56 -1.61 22.29
N LYS A 566 4.87 -0.53 22.68
CA LYS A 566 3.77 -0.59 23.66
C LYS A 566 2.58 -1.38 23.13
N LYS A 567 2.19 -1.18 21.87
CA LYS A 567 1.11 -1.94 21.23
C LYS A 567 1.45 -3.43 21.16
N GLU A 568 2.70 -3.74 20.83
CA GLU A 568 3.15 -5.11 20.61
C GLU A 568 3.40 -5.87 21.92
N PHE A 569 4.01 -5.26 22.92
CA PHE A 569 4.38 -5.94 24.17
C PHE A 569 3.45 -5.63 25.35
N GLY A 570 2.58 -4.64 25.22
CA GLY A 570 1.76 -4.09 26.30
C GLY A 570 2.52 -3.01 27.08
N GLU A 571 1.82 -1.94 27.45
CA GLU A 571 2.43 -0.80 28.14
C GLU A 571 2.90 -1.12 29.57
N ASN A 572 2.17 -2.01 30.24
CA ASN A 572 2.40 -2.36 31.65
C ASN A 572 3.05 -3.73 31.85
N THR A 573 3.25 -4.50 30.78
CA THR A 573 3.85 -5.83 30.82
C THR A 573 5.29 -5.76 31.34
N LYS A 574 5.57 -6.53 32.38
CA LYS A 574 6.87 -6.60 33.05
C LYS A 574 7.71 -7.73 32.49
N MET A 575 9.03 -7.58 32.61
CA MET A 575 9.98 -8.60 32.14
C MET A 575 9.71 -9.97 32.78
N THR A 576 9.37 -9.99 34.07
CA THR A 576 9.11 -11.22 34.84
C THR A 576 7.74 -11.86 34.59
N ASP A 577 6.86 -11.23 33.80
CA ASP A 577 5.54 -11.80 33.47
C ASP A 577 5.66 -13.07 32.64
N VAL A 578 6.81 -13.28 31.99
CA VAL A 578 7.16 -14.54 31.33
C VAL A 578 8.35 -15.17 32.04
N CYS A 579 8.20 -16.41 32.51
CA CYS A 579 9.26 -17.10 33.27
C CYS A 579 10.12 -18.05 32.42
N HIS A 580 9.65 -18.47 31.23
CA HIS A 580 10.39 -19.39 30.36
C HIS A 580 10.08 -19.12 28.86
N PRO A 581 11.09 -19.12 27.98
CA PRO A 581 12.52 -19.28 28.27
C PRO A 581 13.11 -18.09 29.02
N ARG A 582 14.29 -18.28 29.60
CA ARG A 582 15.02 -17.18 30.27
C ARG A 582 15.55 -16.25 29.18
N VAL A 583 15.26 -14.95 29.30
CA VAL A 583 15.63 -13.96 28.31
C VAL A 583 16.56 -12.91 28.89
N MET A 584 17.57 -12.54 28.11
CA MET A 584 18.46 -11.43 28.40
C MET A 584 18.62 -10.51 27.19
N VAL A 585 18.53 -9.21 27.41
CA VAL A 585 18.60 -8.20 26.34
C VAL A 585 19.66 -7.17 26.68
N THR A 586 20.59 -6.94 25.76
CA THR A 586 21.74 -6.06 25.99
C THR A 586 21.40 -4.58 25.81
N SER A 587 22.04 -3.71 26.58
CA SER A 587 21.99 -2.26 26.43
C SER A 587 23.21 -1.62 27.08
N VAL A 588 23.58 -0.41 26.67
CA VAL A 588 24.69 0.33 27.27
C VAL A 588 24.16 1.36 28.27
N LEU A 589 24.66 1.30 29.50
CA LEU A 589 24.48 2.35 30.50
C LEU A 589 25.40 3.51 30.18
N ALA A 590 24.81 4.59 29.67
CA ALA A 590 25.50 5.79 29.22
C ALA A 590 25.43 6.96 30.21
N ASP A 591 24.84 6.76 31.40
CA ASP A 591 24.87 7.75 32.49
C ASP A 591 26.21 7.83 33.24
N ARG A 592 27.20 7.06 32.79
CA ARG A 592 28.52 6.88 33.41
C ARG A 592 29.62 6.79 32.35
N HIS A 593 30.85 7.10 32.75
CA HIS A 593 32.04 6.93 31.92
C HIS A 593 33.15 6.26 32.75
N PRO A 594 33.71 5.12 32.30
CA PRO A 594 33.35 4.36 31.10
C PRO A 594 31.91 3.84 31.11
N GLY A 595 31.29 3.71 29.92
CA GLY A 595 29.96 3.11 29.81
C GLY A 595 29.99 1.62 30.15
N GLU A 596 28.94 1.10 30.78
CA GLU A 596 28.87 -0.29 31.25
C GLU A 596 27.78 -1.07 30.50
N LEU A 597 27.98 -2.38 30.32
CA LEU A 597 26.95 -3.26 29.76
C LEU A 597 25.85 -3.52 30.80
N HIS A 598 24.60 -3.35 30.39
CA HIS A 598 23.43 -3.73 31.16
C HIS A 598 22.65 -4.81 30.42
N LEU A 599 22.24 -5.84 31.17
CA LEU A 599 21.33 -6.86 30.66
C LEU A 599 19.97 -6.69 31.34
N PHE A 600 18.93 -6.41 30.54
CA PHE A 600 17.54 -6.55 30.95
C PHE A 600 17.20 -8.05 30.97
N ARG A 601 16.56 -8.53 32.04
CA ARG A 601 16.36 -9.97 32.32
C ARG A 601 14.95 -10.24 32.79
N ASN A 602 14.43 -11.45 32.56
CA ASN A 602 13.18 -11.93 33.18
C ASN A 602 13.38 -12.82 34.42
N TYR A 603 14.63 -13.00 34.85
CA TYR A 603 15.03 -13.77 36.01
C TYR A 603 15.86 -12.90 36.95
N ASP A 604 15.97 -13.32 38.21
CA ASP A 604 16.76 -12.59 39.20
C ASP A 604 18.25 -12.60 38.84
N PRO A 605 18.93 -11.45 38.97
CA PRO A 605 20.34 -11.36 38.61
C PRO A 605 21.19 -12.31 39.47
N PRO A 606 22.32 -12.82 38.95
CA PRO A 606 23.22 -13.67 39.73
C PRO A 606 23.64 -12.96 41.03
N GLY A 607 23.44 -13.60 42.18
CA GLY A 607 23.67 -13.01 43.52
C GLY A 607 25.13 -12.74 43.89
N ILE A 608 26.06 -12.79 42.93
CA ILE A 608 27.45 -12.42 43.14
C ILE A 608 27.51 -10.88 43.11
N PRO A 609 27.93 -10.20 44.18
CA PRO A 609 28.06 -8.75 44.17
C PRO A 609 29.00 -8.35 43.04
N HIS A 610 28.48 -7.69 42.01
CA HIS A 610 29.30 -7.03 41.02
C HIS A 610 29.83 -5.75 41.67
N GLU A 611 30.93 -5.84 42.42
CA GLU A 611 31.70 -4.65 42.78
C GLU A 611 32.19 -4.03 41.47
N SER A 612 31.75 -2.81 41.14
CA SER A 612 32.26 -2.13 39.95
C SER A 612 33.78 -2.04 40.09
N PRO A 613 34.56 -2.42 39.06
CA PRO A 613 36.02 -2.30 39.12
C PRO A 613 36.46 -0.82 39.13
N TYR A 614 35.52 0.12 38.97
CA TYR A 614 35.76 1.55 38.95
C TYR A 614 35.45 2.19 40.30
N ALA A 615 36.41 2.94 40.83
CA ALA A 615 36.15 3.87 41.92
C ALA A 615 35.25 5.00 41.41
N SER A 616 34.04 5.14 41.97
CA SER A 616 33.12 6.22 41.62
C SER A 616 33.01 7.24 42.75
N THR A 617 33.20 8.52 42.43
CA THR A 617 32.81 9.65 43.28
C THR A 617 31.39 10.13 42.99
N ALA A 618 30.76 9.66 41.91
CA ALA A 618 29.42 10.01 41.49
C ALA A 618 28.37 9.04 42.05
N THR A 619 27.20 9.57 42.42
CA THR A 619 26.05 8.79 42.86
C THR A 619 25.15 8.48 41.67
N PHE A 620 25.12 7.23 41.22
CA PHE A 620 24.25 6.78 40.14
C PHE A 620 22.89 6.33 40.66
N LYS A 621 21.84 6.48 39.84
CA LYS A 621 20.52 5.90 40.15
C LYS A 621 20.63 4.37 40.19
N PRO A 622 20.02 3.68 41.17
CA PRO A 622 20.07 2.23 41.25
C PRO A 622 19.49 1.59 39.99
N LEU A 623 19.90 0.36 39.69
CA LEU A 623 19.29 -0.44 38.64
C LEU A 623 17.89 -0.86 39.09
N THR A 624 16.92 -0.76 38.19
CA THR A 624 15.57 -1.27 38.42
C THR A 624 15.62 -2.79 38.48
N ILE A 625 14.95 -3.38 39.46
CA ILE A 625 14.84 -4.84 39.57
C ILE A 625 13.98 -5.40 38.41
N PRO A 626 14.21 -6.65 37.96
CA PRO A 626 13.47 -7.26 36.85
C PRO A 626 11.94 -7.12 36.96
N GLN A 627 11.39 -7.23 38.17
CA GLN A 627 9.96 -7.16 38.46
C GLN A 627 9.33 -5.79 38.14
N GLU A 628 10.13 -4.73 38.12
CA GLU A 628 9.66 -3.36 37.85
C GLU A 628 9.89 -2.95 36.39
N GLN A 629 10.75 -3.66 35.66
CA GLN A 629 11.15 -3.36 34.29
C GLN A 629 10.04 -3.67 33.29
N CYS A 630 9.60 -2.69 32.51
CA CYS A 630 8.65 -2.91 31.42
C CYS A 630 9.34 -3.48 30.17
N VAL A 631 8.70 -4.45 29.52
CA VAL A 631 9.23 -5.13 28.32
C VAL A 631 9.50 -4.14 27.18
N TRP A 632 8.53 -3.27 26.86
CA TRP A 632 8.67 -2.29 25.78
C TRP A 632 9.81 -1.29 26.03
N ARG A 633 10.12 -0.96 27.29
CA ARG A 633 11.24 -0.08 27.65
C ARG A 633 12.57 -0.80 27.45
N ALA A 634 12.68 -2.05 27.88
CA ALA A 634 13.87 -2.86 27.63
C ALA A 634 14.13 -3.00 26.13
N ALA A 635 13.08 -3.30 25.35
CA ALA A 635 13.12 -3.35 23.90
C ALA A 635 13.58 -2.01 23.28
N ARG A 636 13.07 -0.87 23.75
CA ARG A 636 13.45 0.48 23.26
C ARG A 636 14.86 0.89 23.66
N SER A 637 15.31 0.50 24.85
CA SER A 637 16.65 0.77 25.37
C SER A 637 17.72 -0.03 24.62
N SER A 638 17.39 -1.25 24.18
CA SER A 638 18.27 -2.07 23.35
C SER A 638 18.19 -1.72 21.87
N GLY A 639 16.98 -1.61 21.31
CA GLY A 639 16.67 -1.59 19.87
C GLY A 639 16.95 -0.29 19.12
N ALA A 640 17.62 0.69 19.73
CA ALA A 640 17.65 2.05 19.21
C ALA A 640 19.06 2.61 19.07
N ALA A 641 19.63 2.36 17.88
CA ALA A 641 20.94 2.85 17.51
C ALA A 641 21.06 4.37 17.69
N PRO A 642 22.10 4.88 18.37
CA PRO A 642 22.24 6.30 18.72
C PRO A 642 22.31 7.26 17.52
N THR A 643 22.75 6.76 16.37
CA THR A 643 22.81 7.52 15.10
C THR A 643 21.45 7.68 14.43
N TYR A 644 20.45 6.89 14.85
CA TYR A 644 19.09 6.86 14.28
C TYR A 644 18.07 7.43 15.26
N PHE A 645 18.23 7.18 16.56
CA PHE A 645 17.29 7.58 17.58
C PHE A 645 17.97 8.30 18.74
N ARG A 646 17.20 9.16 19.41
CA ARG A 646 17.62 9.75 20.68
C ARG A 646 17.76 8.67 21.78
N PRO A 647 18.67 8.85 22.75
CA PRO A 647 18.82 7.95 23.90
C PRO A 647 17.51 7.80 24.69
N MET A 648 17.26 6.61 25.23
CA MET A 648 16.11 6.36 26.10
C MET A 648 16.54 6.48 27.57
N GLY A 649 16.39 7.68 28.13
CA GLY A 649 16.87 7.98 29.48
C GLY A 649 18.38 7.81 29.57
N ARG A 650 18.82 6.78 30.30
CA ARG A 650 20.26 6.48 30.52
C ARG A 650 20.82 5.37 29.62
N PHE A 651 20.01 4.86 28.70
CA PHE A 651 20.33 3.67 27.92
C PHE A 651 20.58 4.01 26.46
N LEU A 652 21.60 3.36 25.88
CA LEU A 652 21.88 3.32 24.44
C LEU A 652 21.81 1.88 23.93
N ASP A 653 21.76 1.74 22.60
CA ASP A 653 21.78 0.43 21.93
C ASP A 653 22.93 -0.44 22.43
N GLY A 654 22.62 -1.70 22.74
CA GLY A 654 23.59 -2.71 23.16
C GLY A 654 24.65 -3.00 22.10
N GLY A 655 24.39 -2.66 20.84
CA GLY A 655 25.30 -2.83 19.71
C GLY A 655 26.66 -2.15 19.88
N LEU A 656 26.77 -1.14 20.74
CA LEU A 656 28.06 -0.47 21.02
C LEU A 656 29.03 -1.32 21.86
N LEU A 657 28.54 -2.27 22.66
CA LEU A 657 29.38 -3.10 23.54
C LEU A 657 29.25 -4.60 23.25
N ALA A 658 28.05 -5.06 22.88
CA ALA A 658 27.69 -6.47 22.77
C ALA A 658 26.76 -6.72 21.58
N ASN A 659 27.13 -6.27 20.35
CA ASN A 659 26.25 -6.44 19.19
C ASN A 659 25.94 -7.91 18.85
N ASN A 660 26.92 -8.78 19.07
CA ASN A 660 26.72 -10.23 19.17
C ASN A 660 26.75 -10.60 20.65
N PRO A 661 25.61 -10.97 21.27
CA PRO A 661 25.54 -11.17 22.71
C PRO A 661 26.06 -12.54 23.17
N THR A 662 26.68 -13.34 22.30
CA THR A 662 27.00 -14.75 22.59
C THR A 662 27.96 -14.91 23.77
N LEU A 663 29.07 -14.16 23.77
CA LEU A 663 30.06 -14.21 24.85
C LEU A 663 29.50 -13.69 26.17
N ASP A 664 28.75 -12.59 26.12
CA ASP A 664 28.11 -11.99 27.29
C ASP A 664 27.04 -12.92 27.89
N ALA A 665 26.25 -13.58 27.04
CA ALA A 665 25.24 -14.53 27.47
C ALA A 665 25.85 -15.79 28.09
N MET A 666 26.91 -16.34 27.51
CA MET A 666 27.65 -17.46 28.11
C MET A 666 28.25 -17.08 29.48
N THR A 667 28.78 -15.85 29.58
CA THR A 667 29.30 -15.31 30.84
C THR A 667 28.20 -15.19 31.89
N GLU A 668 27.05 -14.64 31.51
CA GLU A 668 25.88 -14.49 32.37
C GLU A 668 25.34 -15.85 32.85
N ILE A 669 25.19 -16.83 31.96
CA ILE A 669 24.73 -18.18 32.31
C ILE A 669 25.72 -18.86 33.26
N HIS A 670 27.02 -18.70 33.03
CA HIS A 670 28.03 -19.20 33.95
C HIS A 670 27.91 -18.58 35.34
N GLN A 671 27.73 -17.26 35.43
CA GLN A 671 27.55 -16.55 36.70
C GLN A 671 26.26 -16.96 37.41
N TYR A 672 25.16 -17.10 36.67
CA TYR A 672 23.88 -17.58 37.17
C TYR A 672 24.00 -18.98 37.76
N ASN A 673 24.59 -19.93 37.01
CA ASN A 673 24.83 -21.29 37.48
C ASN A 673 25.78 -21.33 38.69
N LYS A 674 26.76 -20.43 38.75
CA LYS A 674 27.65 -20.31 39.92
C LYS A 674 26.91 -19.79 41.16
N ALA A 675 25.99 -18.85 41.00
CA ALA A 675 25.17 -18.33 42.09
C ALA A 675 24.18 -19.38 42.64
N LEU A 676 23.79 -20.36 41.82
CA LEU A 676 22.96 -21.51 42.23
C LEU A 676 23.74 -22.62 42.97
N LYS A 677 25.06 -22.52 43.13
CA LYS A 677 25.87 -23.51 43.86
C LYS A 677 25.38 -23.64 45.31
N GLY A 678 24.79 -24.79 45.63
CA GLY A 678 24.05 -25.07 46.87
C GLY A 678 22.65 -25.67 46.62
N ARG A 679 22.11 -25.51 45.40
CA ARG A 679 20.87 -26.14 44.89
C ARG A 679 21.19 -27.04 43.69
N GLU A 680 21.98 -28.09 43.90
CA GLU A 680 22.55 -28.93 42.83
C GLU A 680 21.52 -29.55 41.88
N ALA A 681 20.27 -29.75 42.33
CA ALA A 681 19.18 -30.28 41.51
C ALA A 681 18.73 -29.34 40.36
N GLU A 682 19.12 -28.07 40.39
CA GLU A 682 18.73 -27.03 39.40
C GLU A 682 19.86 -26.67 38.42
N LEU A 683 21.04 -27.28 38.56
CA LEU A 683 22.23 -26.95 37.80
C LEU A 683 22.24 -27.72 36.46
N GLN A 684 22.12 -26.99 35.34
CA GLN A 684 22.16 -27.54 33.98
C GLN A 684 23.40 -27.05 33.24
N LYS A 685 24.11 -27.95 32.56
CA LYS A 685 25.26 -27.59 31.71
C LYS A 685 24.72 -27.07 30.37
N LEU A 686 25.25 -25.96 29.89
CA LEU A 686 24.99 -25.49 28.53
C LEU A 686 25.58 -26.49 27.52
N GLY A 687 24.76 -27.02 26.61
CA GLY A 687 25.17 -28.05 25.65
C GLY A 687 25.20 -27.57 24.19
N VAL A 688 24.32 -26.62 23.84
CA VAL A 688 24.21 -26.09 22.48
C VAL A 688 24.08 -24.57 22.53
N VAL A 689 24.83 -23.88 21.66
CA VAL A 689 24.74 -22.43 21.45
C VAL A 689 24.50 -22.17 19.97
N VAL A 690 23.39 -21.51 19.66
CA VAL A 690 23.05 -21.09 18.30
C VAL A 690 23.14 -19.57 18.24
N SER A 691 24.05 -19.05 17.42
CA SER A 691 24.22 -17.62 17.18
C SER A 691 23.77 -17.27 15.76
N LEU A 692 22.81 -16.35 15.65
CA LEU A 692 22.23 -15.92 14.39
C LEU A 692 22.62 -14.48 14.07
N GLY A 693 23.19 -14.27 12.87
CA GLY A 693 23.62 -12.96 12.37
C GLY A 693 22.64 -12.31 11.42
N THR A 694 22.64 -10.98 11.38
CA THR A 694 21.78 -10.17 10.49
C THR A 694 22.33 -10.03 9.05
N GLY A 695 23.21 -10.93 8.64
CA GLY A 695 23.82 -10.98 7.31
C GLY A 695 25.14 -10.20 7.21
N LYS A 696 26.11 -10.79 6.49
CA LYS A 696 27.45 -10.26 6.28
C LYS A 696 27.46 -9.35 5.06
N PRO A 697 27.88 -8.07 5.17
CA PRO A 697 28.03 -7.22 3.99
C PRO A 697 29.18 -7.72 3.09
N PRO A 698 29.20 -7.35 1.80
CA PRO A 698 30.32 -7.65 0.92
C PRO A 698 31.58 -6.90 1.36
N GLN A 699 32.76 -7.51 1.15
CA GLN A 699 34.02 -6.82 1.38
C GLN A 699 34.27 -5.79 0.27
N VAL A 700 34.52 -4.53 0.66
CA VAL A 700 34.80 -3.41 -0.26
C VAL A 700 36.19 -2.85 0.03
N ALA A 701 36.95 -2.56 -1.03
CA ALA A 701 38.27 -1.96 -0.90
C ALA A 701 38.17 -0.49 -0.44
N VAL A 702 38.89 -0.13 0.63
CA VAL A 702 39.03 1.26 1.10
C VAL A 702 40.32 1.83 0.53
N THR A 703 40.23 2.84 -0.33
CA THR A 703 41.37 3.32 -1.15
C THR A 703 42.33 4.26 -0.41
N SER A 704 41.90 4.96 0.65
CA SER A 704 42.80 5.73 1.54
C SER A 704 42.06 6.24 2.78
N VAL A 705 42.62 6.03 3.98
CA VAL A 705 42.21 6.71 5.23
C VAL A 705 43.31 7.71 5.59
N ASP A 706 43.37 8.83 4.86
CA ASP A 706 44.38 9.87 5.10
C ASP A 706 43.78 11.00 5.95
N VAL A 707 44.31 11.16 7.17
CA VAL A 707 43.85 12.14 8.18
C VAL A 707 44.97 13.14 8.52
N PHE A 708 45.85 13.45 7.58
CA PHE A 708 46.88 14.47 7.80
C PHE A 708 46.31 15.90 7.87
N ARG A 709 46.99 16.77 8.63
CA ARG A 709 46.65 18.18 8.85
C ARG A 709 46.83 18.95 7.53
N PRO A 710 45.77 19.54 6.95
CA PRO A 710 45.81 20.02 5.56
C PRO A 710 46.66 21.26 5.39
N SER A 711 47.47 21.29 4.33
CA SER A 711 48.33 22.43 3.95
C SER A 711 47.67 23.33 2.91
N ASN A 712 46.65 22.82 2.19
CA ASN A 712 45.95 23.53 1.12
C ASN A 712 44.43 23.15 1.08
N PRO A 713 43.59 23.92 0.37
CA PRO A 713 42.14 23.68 0.33
C PRO A 713 41.71 22.34 -0.30
N LEU A 714 42.51 21.75 -1.19
CA LEU A 714 42.21 20.46 -1.84
C LEU A 714 42.53 19.28 -0.90
N GLU A 715 43.59 19.39 -0.10
CA GLU A 715 43.92 18.46 0.98
C GLU A 715 42.87 18.52 2.09
N LEU A 716 42.33 19.69 2.38
CA LEU A 716 41.25 19.87 3.36
C LEU A 716 40.03 18.99 3.02
N ALA A 717 39.62 18.98 1.75
CA ALA A 717 38.54 18.11 1.27
C ALA A 717 38.87 16.61 1.41
N LYS A 718 40.12 16.21 1.12
CA LYS A 718 40.59 14.82 1.29
C LYS A 718 40.62 14.41 2.77
N THR A 719 41.09 15.29 3.66
CA THR A 719 41.07 15.07 5.12
C THR A 719 39.64 14.96 5.63
N PHE A 720 38.69 15.76 5.15
CA PHE A 720 37.28 15.63 5.54
C PHE A 720 36.68 14.29 5.14
N VAL A 721 36.98 13.80 3.93
CA VAL A 721 36.57 12.46 3.49
C VAL A 721 37.26 11.39 4.33
N GLY A 722 38.57 11.51 4.58
CA GLY A 722 39.34 10.56 5.40
C GLY A 722 38.86 10.48 6.86
N VAL A 723 38.52 11.61 7.50
CA VAL A 723 37.95 11.64 8.86
C VAL A 723 36.57 10.98 8.89
N LYS A 724 35.75 11.19 7.86
CA LYS A 724 34.42 10.56 7.77
C LYS A 724 34.52 9.05 7.61
N GLU A 725 35.40 8.57 6.73
CA GLU A 725 35.63 7.13 6.54
C GLU A 725 36.25 6.49 7.78
N LEU A 726 37.19 7.16 8.46
CA LEU A 726 37.74 6.69 9.74
C LEU A 726 36.64 6.59 10.82
N GLY A 727 35.77 7.59 10.90
CA GLY A 727 34.64 7.59 11.82
C GLY A 727 33.67 6.45 11.55
N LYS A 728 33.33 6.18 10.27
CA LYS A 728 32.53 5.02 9.87
C LYS A 728 33.21 3.72 10.30
N MET A 729 34.49 3.56 9.98
CA MET A 729 35.27 2.37 10.32
C MET A 729 35.32 2.10 11.84
N LEU A 730 35.45 3.15 12.66
CA LEU A 730 35.40 3.01 14.13
C LEU A 730 34.04 2.50 14.61
N VAL A 731 32.94 3.03 14.06
CA VAL A 731 31.59 2.55 14.39
C VAL A 731 31.40 1.10 13.93
N ASP A 732 31.87 0.76 12.72
CA ASP A 732 31.81 -0.60 12.17
C ASP A 732 32.60 -1.58 13.06
N CYS A 733 33.80 -1.21 13.51
CA CYS A 733 34.59 -2.03 14.44
C CYS A 733 33.92 -2.20 15.81
N CYS A 734 33.30 -1.14 16.35
CA CYS A 734 32.59 -1.21 17.63
C CYS A 734 31.30 -2.04 17.56
N THR A 735 30.69 -2.13 16.37
CA THR A 735 29.39 -2.78 16.17
C THR A 735 29.49 -4.07 15.36
N ASP A 736 30.69 -4.57 15.07
CA ASP A 736 30.89 -5.84 14.36
C ASP A 736 30.32 -7.01 15.17
N SER A 737 29.48 -7.82 14.52
CA SER A 737 28.82 -8.98 15.10
C SER A 737 29.29 -10.32 14.55
N ASP A 738 30.01 -10.33 13.42
CA ASP A 738 30.40 -11.56 12.71
C ASP A 738 31.91 -11.85 12.77
N GLY A 739 32.77 -10.85 13.03
CA GLY A 739 34.22 -11.02 13.10
C GLY A 739 34.70 -11.69 14.38
N CYS A 740 35.63 -11.05 15.10
CA CYS A 740 36.35 -11.69 16.22
C CYS A 740 35.45 -12.23 17.34
N ALA A 741 34.23 -11.70 17.51
CA ALA A 741 33.27 -12.19 18.49
C ALA A 741 32.88 -13.66 18.22
N VAL A 742 32.69 -14.02 16.95
CA VAL A 742 32.34 -15.38 16.52
C VAL A 742 33.52 -16.34 16.75
N ASP A 743 34.73 -15.95 16.35
CA ASP A 743 35.93 -16.78 16.52
C ASP A 743 36.20 -17.09 18.00
N ARG A 744 36.06 -16.06 18.84
CA ARG A 744 36.19 -16.20 20.30
C ARG A 744 35.11 -17.14 20.84
N ALA A 745 33.84 -16.93 20.48
CA ALA A 745 32.74 -17.76 20.95
C ALA A 745 32.92 -19.24 20.55
N GLN A 746 33.31 -19.50 19.30
CA GLN A 746 33.63 -20.85 18.81
C GLN A 746 34.74 -21.49 19.65
N ALA A 747 35.89 -20.81 19.81
CA ALA A 747 37.02 -21.35 20.56
C ALA A 747 36.65 -21.67 22.02
N TRP A 748 35.90 -20.80 22.69
CA TRP A 748 35.43 -21.03 24.06
C TRP A 748 34.40 -22.17 24.16
N CYS A 749 33.52 -22.31 23.17
CA CYS A 749 32.59 -23.44 23.11
C CYS A 749 33.33 -24.77 22.91
N ASP A 750 34.33 -24.81 22.03
CA ASP A 750 35.16 -25.99 21.80
C ASP A 750 35.92 -26.38 23.08
N MET A 751 36.44 -25.40 23.82
CA MET A 751 37.10 -25.64 25.12
C MET A 751 36.17 -26.19 26.20
N THR A 752 34.87 -25.92 26.11
CA THR A 752 33.87 -26.29 27.13
C THR A 752 32.96 -27.44 26.71
N ASP A 753 33.24 -28.05 25.56
CA ASP A 753 32.46 -29.14 24.97
C ASP A 753 30.99 -28.73 24.80
N ILE A 754 30.80 -27.60 24.10
CA ILE A 754 29.51 -27.01 23.73
C ILE A 754 29.44 -26.97 22.20
N HIS A 755 28.33 -27.44 21.63
CA HIS A 755 28.13 -27.35 20.19
C HIS A 755 27.73 -25.93 19.79
N TYR A 756 28.66 -25.19 19.17
CA TYR A 756 28.41 -23.85 18.65
C TYR A 756 28.01 -23.87 17.18
N HIS A 757 26.91 -23.19 16.86
CA HIS A 757 26.38 -23.03 15.51
C HIS A 757 26.26 -21.55 15.19
N ARG A 758 27.04 -21.06 14.23
CA ARG A 758 26.91 -19.70 13.69
C ARG A 758 26.23 -19.75 12.32
N LEU A 759 25.08 -19.09 12.20
CA LEU A 759 24.38 -18.91 10.92
C LEU A 759 24.28 -17.41 10.59
N SER A 760 24.84 -17.01 9.45
CA SER A 760 24.79 -15.63 8.95
C SER A 760 25.06 -15.63 7.45
N PRO A 761 24.08 -15.28 6.59
CA PRO A 761 24.23 -15.33 5.14
C PRO A 761 25.17 -14.24 4.62
N GLN A 762 25.84 -14.51 3.51
CA GLN A 762 26.59 -13.48 2.78
C GLN A 762 25.62 -12.67 1.91
N LEU A 763 25.59 -11.35 2.11
CA LEU A 763 24.77 -10.44 1.33
C LEU A 763 25.57 -9.90 0.14
N SER A 764 24.90 -9.68 -0.99
CA SER A 764 25.52 -9.11 -2.20
C SER A 764 25.71 -7.59 -2.13
N VAL A 765 24.93 -6.91 -1.29
CA VAL A 765 24.95 -5.45 -1.10
C VAL A 765 24.92 -5.08 0.37
N GLU A 766 25.44 -3.90 0.71
CA GLU A 766 25.33 -3.33 2.05
C GLU A 766 23.89 -2.81 2.26
N VAL A 767 23.10 -3.53 3.06
CA VAL A 767 21.74 -3.10 3.44
C VAL A 767 21.82 -2.23 4.70
N MET A 768 21.26 -1.03 4.62
CA MET A 768 21.26 -0.07 5.73
C MET A 768 20.32 -0.48 6.86
N LEU A 769 20.58 0.00 8.09
CA LEU A 769 19.82 -0.36 9.29
C LEU A 769 18.36 0.13 9.26
N ASP A 770 18.06 1.18 8.50
CA ASP A 770 16.74 1.80 8.31
C ASP A 770 16.22 1.64 6.87
N GLU A 771 16.65 0.61 6.15
CA GLU A 771 16.14 0.33 4.80
C GLU A 771 14.61 0.15 4.80
N ILE A 772 13.93 0.88 3.92
CA ILE A 772 12.47 0.89 3.80
C ILE A 772 11.97 0.27 2.50
N SER A 773 12.86 0.06 1.52
CA SER A 773 12.51 -0.47 0.21
C SER A 773 12.19 -1.96 0.29
N ASP A 774 10.93 -2.31 0.01
CA ASP A 774 10.47 -3.70 -0.07
C ASP A 774 11.29 -4.52 -1.05
N SER A 775 11.73 -3.93 -2.15
CA SER A 775 12.51 -4.65 -3.16
C SER A 775 13.88 -5.08 -2.62
N VAL A 776 14.58 -4.19 -1.92
CA VAL A 776 15.90 -4.46 -1.33
C VAL A 776 15.78 -5.49 -0.21
N LEU A 777 14.75 -5.36 0.63
CA LEU A 777 14.51 -6.30 1.73
C LEU A 777 14.12 -7.69 1.21
N VAL A 778 13.31 -7.78 0.15
CA VAL A 778 12.97 -9.06 -0.48
C VAL A 778 14.19 -9.72 -1.10
N ASP A 779 15.07 -8.96 -1.76
CA ASP A 779 16.32 -9.48 -2.32
C ASP A 779 17.25 -10.02 -1.23
N MET A 780 17.41 -9.29 -0.13
CA MET A 780 18.15 -9.74 1.05
C MET A 780 17.57 -11.05 1.64
N LEU A 781 16.24 -11.14 1.73
CA LEU A 781 15.57 -12.34 2.20
C LEU A 781 15.67 -13.51 1.21
N TRP A 782 15.70 -13.22 -0.09
CA TRP A 782 15.94 -14.23 -1.12
C TRP A 782 17.35 -14.81 -1.03
N GLU A 783 18.37 -13.97 -0.84
CA GLU A 783 19.75 -14.43 -0.61
C GLU A 783 19.85 -15.27 0.66
N THR A 784 19.10 -14.89 1.70
CA THR A 784 18.96 -15.70 2.92
C THR A 784 18.31 -17.06 2.62
N GLN A 785 17.28 -17.11 1.76
CA GLN A 785 16.63 -18.35 1.35
C GLN A 785 17.59 -19.28 0.59
N MET A 786 18.42 -18.73 -0.29
CA MET A 786 19.46 -19.48 -1.00
C MET A 786 20.49 -20.05 -0.02
N TYR A 787 20.98 -19.23 0.92
CA TYR A 787 21.89 -19.67 1.98
C TYR A 787 21.30 -20.81 2.82
N LEU A 788 20.02 -20.70 3.21
CA LEU A 788 19.33 -21.74 3.98
C LEU A 788 19.23 -23.06 3.21
N TYR A 789 19.01 -23.01 1.89
CA TYR A 789 19.02 -24.20 1.06
C TYR A 789 20.41 -24.85 0.98
N GLU A 790 21.47 -24.07 0.86
CA GLU A 790 22.86 -24.55 0.92
C GLU A 790 23.20 -25.17 2.28
N GLN A 791 22.64 -24.61 3.37
CA GLN A 791 22.87 -25.05 4.75
C GLN A 791 21.82 -26.07 5.26
N ARG A 792 20.98 -26.64 4.40
CA ARG A 792 19.86 -27.51 4.81
C ARG A 792 20.30 -28.72 5.67
N ASP A 793 21.43 -29.33 5.35
CA ASP A 793 21.92 -30.50 6.08
C ASP A 793 22.41 -30.10 7.48
N ASN A 794 23.01 -28.92 7.60
CA ASN A 794 23.42 -28.33 8.88
C ASN A 794 22.20 -27.95 9.72
N LEU A 795 21.17 -27.36 9.12
CA LEU A 795 19.90 -27.04 9.80
C LEU A 795 19.19 -28.29 10.31
N GLN A 796 19.13 -29.35 9.51
CA GLN A 796 18.55 -30.64 9.91
C GLN A 796 19.31 -31.25 11.09
N THR A 797 20.64 -31.19 11.05
CA THR A 797 21.49 -31.68 12.15
C THR A 797 21.27 -30.85 13.41
N LEU A 798 21.21 -29.52 13.29
CA LEU A 798 20.93 -28.61 14.40
C LEU A 798 19.55 -28.88 15.01
N ALA A 799 18.51 -29.01 14.19
CA ALA A 799 17.16 -29.33 14.66
C ALA A 799 17.13 -30.65 15.44
N GLN A 800 17.81 -31.69 14.95
CA GLN A 800 17.93 -32.96 15.67
C GLN A 800 18.67 -32.83 17.01
N GLN A 801 19.73 -32.00 17.08
CA GLN A 801 20.44 -31.74 18.33
C GLN A 801 19.54 -31.03 19.35
N LEU A 802 18.80 -30.00 18.93
CA LEU A 802 17.89 -29.25 19.79
C LEU A 802 16.74 -30.12 20.34
N LEU A 803 16.27 -31.10 19.57
CA LEU A 803 15.21 -32.03 19.97
C LEU A 803 15.69 -33.18 20.88
N ARG A 804 16.99 -33.48 20.90
CA ARG A 804 17.58 -34.56 21.72
C ARG A 804 18.06 -34.08 23.10
N ALA A 805 18.35 -32.79 23.21
CA ALA A 805 18.92 -32.12 24.39
C ALA A 805 17.89 -31.90 25.51
#